data_AF-A0A0L6JBB4-F1
#
_entry.id   AF-A0A0L6JBB4-F1
#
_cell.length_a   1.000
_cell.length_b   1.000
_cell.length_c   1.000
_cell.angle_alpha   90.00
_cell.angle_beta   90.00
_cell.angle_gamma   90.00
#
_symmetry.space_group_name_H-M   'P 1'
#
loop_
_entity.id
_entity.type
_entity.pdbx_description
1 polymer ?
#
loop_
_entity_poly.entity_id
_entity_poly.type
_entity_poly.pdbx_seq_one_letter_code
_entity_poly.pdbx_strand_id
1 'polypeptide(L)'
;MARKPGAVRHGPGPALMLGALGVVYGDIGTSPLYAFKEAVKAATAGGAAVPAAALGAVSLILWSLILIVSLKYAVLILRADNRGEGGIVAMLALLGARQARPGTWKAVLLVIGLVGAALLYGDGAITPAISVLSAIEGLKVDAPVLTPFVVPITLVILVALFAVQHKGVAVIGRVFGPVMLIWFVVLVLLAIPSILRAPEILGAVNPWRAVDFLAHAGWHVSFMMLGAAFLAVTGGEAMYADLGHFGAPAIRVAWFGLVLPALLIHYCGQGALLMADPSAIENPFYLLAPEWAHYPLVALATMATVIASQAVISGVYSLTQQSIQLGFMPTMRVVHTDQDERGQIYVPAVNWLLAAGTLTAVVVFESSDALAGAYGIAVSALMGITTLLAALIALRWGYNPILVFAANGFFLAIDALFFAANSVKLFEGGWFPLVLAAAVAFLMLTWMKGNHVLEAVRETMRQPEATFLARLASHPPVTLPGTAAFLTAATEGIPMALGRLVERSRCLHERILLITVIYEEAPVIPAEERAQVTLVAQGIRKAISKYTPGMERVVLRYGFMQTASIPEGLQCAVKSGLLPPEYLEDLTYFVGHEVVIPSARPGMALWRQGLFAFMKRNAERTGAHFCLPTRQIVEVGTEIEI
;
A
#
# COMPACT_ATOMS: atom_id res chain seq x y z
N MET A 1 -4.15 -29.74 10.45
CA MET A 1 -4.07 -28.74 11.54
C MET A 1 -5.19 -27.73 11.38
N ALA A 2 -6.01 -27.57 12.41
CA ALA A 2 -7.34 -26.95 12.36
C ALA A 2 -7.31 -25.45 12.07
N ARG A 3 -8.14 -25.01 11.09
CA ARG A 3 -8.46 -23.60 10.84
C ARG A 3 -9.19 -23.02 12.06
N LYS A 4 -8.64 -21.99 12.71
CA LYS A 4 -9.36 -21.21 13.72
C LYS A 4 -10.50 -20.42 13.04
N PRO A 5 -11.75 -20.44 13.56
CA PRO A 5 -12.87 -19.68 13.04
C PRO A 5 -12.85 -18.25 13.58
N GLY A 6 -13.11 -17.26 12.73
CA GLY A 6 -13.18 -15.85 13.16
C GLY A 6 -13.28 -14.80 12.05
N ALA A 7 -13.51 -15.19 10.79
CA ALA A 7 -13.87 -14.22 9.76
C ALA A 7 -15.39 -14.23 9.59
N VAL A 8 -16.05 -13.17 10.02
CA VAL A 8 -17.44 -12.89 9.63
C VAL A 8 -17.44 -12.75 8.11
N ARG A 9 -17.89 -13.80 7.42
CA ARG A 9 -18.10 -13.75 5.97
C ARG A 9 -19.38 -12.98 5.71
N HIS A 10 -19.28 -11.66 5.53
CA HIS A 10 -20.34 -10.93 4.87
C HIS A 10 -20.48 -11.51 3.45
N GLY A 11 -21.66 -12.00 3.09
CA GLY A 11 -21.98 -12.32 1.70
C GLY A 11 -21.81 -11.06 0.84
N PRO A 12 -21.58 -11.19 -0.48
CA PRO A 12 -21.41 -10.03 -1.35
C PRO A 12 -22.74 -9.27 -1.44
N GLY A 13 -22.94 -8.31 -0.52
CA GLY A 13 -24.07 -7.39 -0.59
C GLY A 13 -23.92 -6.48 -1.81
N PRO A 14 -25.02 -6.08 -2.47
CA PRO A 14 -24.98 -5.17 -3.61
C PRO A 14 -24.19 -3.88 -3.34
N ALA A 15 -24.25 -3.36 -2.12
CA ALA A 15 -23.49 -2.19 -1.69
C ALA A 15 -21.97 -2.41 -1.68
N LEU A 16 -21.50 -3.59 -1.26
CA LEU A 16 -20.07 -3.95 -1.26
C LEU A 16 -19.55 -4.13 -2.69
N MET A 17 -20.37 -4.73 -3.56
CA MET A 17 -20.04 -4.85 -4.99
C MET A 17 -19.93 -3.47 -5.65
N LEU A 18 -20.89 -2.58 -5.38
CA LEU A 18 -20.88 -1.21 -5.90
C LEU A 18 -19.67 -0.42 -5.38
N GLY A 19 -19.31 -0.58 -4.10
CA GLY A 19 -18.11 0.01 -3.53
C GLY A 19 -16.83 -0.51 -4.19
N ALA A 20 -16.75 -1.82 -4.45
CA ALA A 20 -15.62 -2.43 -5.16
C ALA A 20 -15.47 -1.90 -6.59
N LEU A 21 -16.57 -1.60 -7.30
CA LEU A 21 -16.50 -0.95 -8.62
C LEU A 21 -15.82 0.42 -8.57
N GLY A 22 -16.13 1.21 -7.53
CA GLY A 22 -15.56 2.54 -7.33
C GLY A 22 -14.08 2.50 -6.95
N VAL A 23 -13.73 1.70 -5.95
CA VAL A 23 -12.40 1.74 -5.33
C VAL A 23 -11.45 0.74 -5.97
N VAL A 24 -11.86 -0.49 -6.24
CA VAL A 24 -10.94 -1.53 -6.73
C VAL A 24 -10.72 -1.44 -8.23
N TYR A 25 -11.76 -1.12 -8.99
CA TYR A 25 -11.74 -1.19 -10.47
C TYR A 25 -11.65 0.17 -11.17
N GLY A 26 -11.46 1.25 -10.42
CA GLY A 26 -11.23 2.59 -10.98
C GLY A 26 -10.02 2.60 -11.92
N ASP A 27 -8.87 2.16 -11.43
CA ASP A 27 -7.60 2.18 -12.16
C ASP A 27 -7.67 1.37 -13.46
N ILE A 28 -7.82 0.05 -13.35
CA ILE A 28 -7.93 -0.86 -14.51
C ILE A 28 -9.11 -0.49 -15.43
N GLY A 29 -10.20 0.05 -14.87
CA GLY A 29 -11.39 0.47 -15.61
C GLY A 29 -11.15 1.69 -16.52
N THR A 30 -10.15 2.51 -16.19
CA THR A 30 -9.79 3.72 -16.98
C THR A 30 -8.68 3.46 -18.00
N SER A 31 -7.99 2.31 -17.92
CA SER A 31 -6.98 1.88 -18.89
C SER A 31 -7.39 1.94 -20.37
N PRO A 32 -8.67 1.75 -20.78
CA PRO A 32 -9.04 1.85 -22.19
C PRO A 32 -8.84 3.24 -22.81
N LEU A 33 -8.64 4.29 -22.00
CA LEU A 33 -8.32 5.63 -22.47
C LEU A 33 -6.96 5.69 -23.19
N TYR A 34 -6.01 4.81 -22.86
CA TYR A 34 -4.64 4.87 -23.36
C TYR A 34 -4.08 3.51 -23.82
N ALA A 35 -4.39 2.40 -23.14
CA ALA A 35 -3.65 1.15 -23.30
C ALA A 35 -3.70 0.57 -24.73
N PHE A 36 -4.88 0.54 -25.35
CA PHE A 36 -5.04 0.00 -26.70
C PHE A 36 -4.40 0.87 -27.77
N LYS A 37 -4.61 2.20 -27.69
CA LYS A 37 -3.96 3.18 -28.56
C LYS A 37 -2.45 2.97 -28.57
N GLU A 38 -1.84 2.88 -27.40
CA GLU A 38 -0.40 2.69 -27.26
C GLU A 38 0.08 1.32 -27.78
N ALA A 39 -0.71 0.26 -27.57
CA ALA A 39 -0.41 -1.07 -28.11
C ALA A 39 -0.41 -1.09 -29.64
N VAL A 40 -1.39 -0.43 -30.28
CA VAL A 40 -1.47 -0.36 -31.75
C VAL A 40 -0.41 0.57 -32.33
N LYS A 41 -0.12 1.72 -31.70
CA LYS A 41 0.99 2.59 -32.11
C LYS A 41 2.32 1.84 -32.08
N ALA A 42 2.58 1.10 -31.00
CA ALA A 42 3.77 0.26 -30.89
C ALA A 42 3.82 -0.83 -31.97
N ALA A 43 2.68 -1.48 -32.26
CA ALA A 43 2.57 -2.54 -33.26
C ALA A 43 2.74 -2.03 -34.71
N THR A 44 2.33 -0.80 -34.99
CA THR A 44 2.41 -0.17 -36.33
C THR A 44 3.76 0.50 -36.60
N ALA A 45 4.59 0.72 -35.57
CA ALA A 45 5.93 1.32 -35.72
C ALA A 45 6.85 0.55 -36.69
N GLY A 46 6.61 -0.74 -36.90
CA GLY A 46 7.32 -1.58 -37.88
C GLY A 46 6.72 -1.58 -39.29
N GLY A 47 5.73 -0.73 -39.58
CA GLY A 47 5.04 -0.69 -40.87
C GLY A 47 3.91 -1.71 -41.03
N ALA A 48 3.49 -2.37 -39.94
CA ALA A 48 2.36 -3.29 -39.98
C ALA A 48 1.04 -2.54 -40.32
N ALA A 49 0.17 -3.19 -41.10
CA ALA A 49 -1.14 -2.63 -41.39
C ALA A 49 -1.96 -2.49 -40.10
N VAL A 50 -2.57 -1.31 -39.91
CA VAL A 50 -3.35 -0.96 -38.70
C VAL A 50 -4.41 -2.03 -38.36
N PRO A 51 -5.18 -2.61 -39.31
CA PRO A 51 -6.16 -3.64 -38.98
C PRO A 51 -5.55 -4.92 -38.38
N ALA A 52 -4.38 -5.35 -38.87
CA ALA A 52 -3.69 -6.53 -38.35
C ALA A 52 -3.10 -6.26 -36.96
N ALA A 53 -2.51 -5.07 -36.78
CA ALA A 53 -2.02 -4.60 -35.48
C ALA A 53 -3.14 -4.48 -34.45
N ALA A 54 -4.31 -3.96 -34.85
CA ALA A 54 -5.49 -3.87 -34.00
C ALA A 54 -5.97 -5.26 -33.54
N LEU A 55 -6.11 -6.23 -34.45
CA LEU A 55 -6.51 -7.59 -34.10
C LEU A 55 -5.54 -8.26 -33.12
N GLY A 56 -4.24 -8.14 -33.39
CA GLY A 56 -3.19 -8.65 -32.51
C GLY A 56 -3.23 -8.00 -31.13
N ALA A 57 -3.41 -6.67 -31.07
CA ALA A 57 -3.45 -5.90 -29.83
C ALA A 57 -4.66 -6.25 -28.97
N VAL A 58 -5.85 -6.33 -29.56
CA VAL A 58 -7.06 -6.77 -28.83
C VAL A 58 -6.88 -8.19 -28.28
N SER A 59 -6.35 -9.11 -29.10
CA SER A 59 -6.10 -10.49 -28.66
C SER A 59 -5.11 -10.55 -27.49
N LEU A 60 -4.02 -9.79 -27.57
CA LEU A 60 -3.00 -9.74 -26.53
C LEU A 60 -3.56 -9.16 -25.23
N ILE A 61 -4.28 -8.05 -25.29
CA ILE A 61 -4.91 -7.41 -24.12
C ILE A 61 -5.93 -8.35 -23.48
N LEU A 62 -6.80 -8.96 -24.28
CA LEU A 62 -7.83 -9.91 -23.82
C LEU A 62 -7.19 -11.05 -23.02
N TRP A 63 -6.16 -11.69 -23.57
CA TRP A 63 -5.50 -12.80 -22.89
C TRP A 63 -4.64 -12.35 -21.71
N SER A 64 -4.11 -11.13 -21.72
CA SER A 64 -3.44 -10.55 -20.57
C SER A 64 -4.40 -10.34 -19.40
N LEU A 65 -5.60 -9.79 -19.65
CA LEU A 65 -6.66 -9.64 -18.65
C LEU A 65 -7.13 -10.99 -18.09
N ILE A 66 -7.23 -12.02 -18.94
CA ILE A 66 -7.60 -13.37 -18.51
C ILE A 66 -6.49 -14.00 -17.66
N LEU A 67 -5.25 -14.04 -18.15
CA LEU A 67 -4.16 -14.75 -17.48
C LEU A 67 -3.70 -14.02 -16.21
N ILE A 68 -3.46 -12.71 -16.30
CA ILE A 68 -2.90 -11.92 -15.19
C ILE A 68 -4.01 -11.52 -14.22
N VAL A 69 -5.04 -10.82 -14.67
CA VAL A 69 -5.99 -10.23 -13.73
C VAL A 69 -7.00 -11.27 -13.24
N SER A 70 -7.53 -12.11 -14.14
CA SER A 70 -8.55 -13.09 -13.80
C SER A 70 -7.98 -14.33 -13.11
N LEU A 71 -7.02 -15.02 -13.73
CA LEU A 71 -6.49 -16.27 -13.20
C LEU A 71 -5.44 -16.04 -12.11
N LYS A 72 -4.40 -15.23 -12.38
CA LYS A 72 -3.36 -14.96 -11.39
C LYS A 72 -3.91 -14.16 -10.22
N TYR A 73 -4.43 -12.95 -10.42
CA TYR A 73 -4.87 -12.11 -9.31
C TYR A 73 -6.17 -12.60 -8.66
N ALA A 74 -7.29 -12.57 -9.40
CA ALA A 74 -8.61 -12.83 -8.82
C ALA A 74 -8.76 -14.26 -8.28
N VAL A 75 -8.23 -15.27 -8.99
CA VAL A 75 -8.37 -16.68 -8.57
C VAL A 75 -7.25 -17.13 -7.62
N LEU A 76 -5.97 -16.86 -7.93
CA LEU A 76 -4.83 -17.40 -7.19
C LEU A 76 -4.36 -16.47 -6.06
N ILE A 77 -3.95 -15.23 -6.35
CA ILE A 77 -3.34 -14.31 -5.39
C ILE A 77 -4.31 -13.89 -4.30
N LEU A 78 -5.60 -13.65 -4.60
CA LEU A 78 -6.62 -13.34 -3.58
C LEU A 78 -6.80 -14.45 -2.52
N ARG A 79 -6.25 -15.66 -2.73
CA ARG A 79 -6.25 -16.74 -1.72
C ARG A 79 -5.11 -16.62 -0.72
N ALA A 80 -4.08 -15.83 -1.04
CA ALA A 80 -2.94 -15.56 -0.17
C ALA A 80 -3.27 -14.42 0.81
N ASP A 81 -4.39 -14.52 1.53
CA ASP A 81 -4.82 -13.49 2.47
C ASP A 81 -4.27 -13.72 3.88
N ASN A 82 -4.01 -12.63 4.61
CA ASN A 82 -3.66 -12.66 6.03
C ASN A 82 -4.88 -12.27 6.86
N ARG A 83 -5.74 -13.26 7.18
CA ARG A 83 -7.00 -13.08 7.92
C ARG A 83 -7.91 -12.01 7.28
N GLY A 84 -8.05 -12.03 5.96
CA GLY A 84 -8.85 -11.08 5.20
C GLY A 84 -8.07 -9.90 4.60
N GLU A 85 -6.85 -9.61 5.06
CA GLU A 85 -6.02 -8.55 4.47
C GLU A 85 -5.14 -9.07 3.32
N GLY A 86 -4.93 -8.22 2.32
CA GLY A 86 -4.03 -8.50 1.19
C GLY A 86 -2.94 -7.45 1.04
N GLY A 87 -2.26 -7.47 -0.11
CA GLY A 87 -1.12 -6.61 -0.40
C GLY A 87 0.23 -7.22 0.00
N ILE A 88 1.31 -6.60 -0.50
CA ILE A 88 2.67 -7.12 -0.34
C ILE A 88 3.12 -7.14 1.13
N VAL A 89 2.63 -6.20 1.93
CA VAL A 89 2.93 -6.12 3.35
C VAL A 89 2.26 -7.27 4.11
N ALA A 90 1.04 -7.65 3.73
CA ALA A 90 0.39 -8.84 4.26
C ALA A 90 1.16 -10.13 3.89
N MET A 91 1.71 -10.21 2.68
CA MET A 91 2.59 -11.33 2.28
C MET A 91 3.87 -11.40 3.11
N LEU A 92 4.52 -10.25 3.37
CA LEU A 92 5.71 -10.18 4.24
C LEU A 92 5.41 -10.65 5.66
N ALA A 93 4.25 -10.27 6.21
CA ALA A 93 3.77 -10.75 7.50
C ALA A 93 3.53 -12.27 7.49
N LEU A 94 2.86 -12.81 6.47
CA LEU A 94 2.65 -14.26 6.32
C LEU A 94 3.94 -15.07 6.18
N LEU A 95 5.04 -14.46 5.74
CA LEU A 95 6.36 -15.08 5.63
C LEU A 95 7.22 -14.89 6.90
N GLY A 96 6.74 -14.13 7.89
CA GLY A 96 7.48 -13.83 9.12
C GLY A 96 8.76 -13.05 8.84
N ALA A 97 8.74 -12.19 7.82
CA ALA A 97 9.94 -11.50 7.32
C ALA A 97 10.45 -10.42 8.30
N ARG A 98 9.61 -9.91 9.20
CA ARG A 98 9.96 -8.85 10.15
C ARG A 98 11.07 -9.27 11.12
N GLN A 99 11.07 -10.53 11.55
CA GLN A 99 12.06 -11.06 12.50
C GLN A 99 13.32 -11.61 11.80
N ALA A 100 13.53 -11.28 10.53
CA ALA A 100 14.67 -11.77 9.77
C ALA A 100 15.99 -11.25 10.34
N ARG A 101 16.90 -12.16 10.70
CA ARG A 101 18.27 -11.80 11.09
C ARG A 101 19.06 -11.36 9.85
N PRO A 102 19.94 -10.35 9.95
CA PRO A 102 20.82 -9.96 8.85
C PRO A 102 21.59 -11.16 8.27
N GLY A 103 21.74 -11.21 6.95
CA GLY A 103 22.46 -12.28 6.25
C GLY A 103 21.65 -13.57 6.02
N THR A 104 20.39 -13.64 6.43
CA THR A 104 19.52 -14.80 6.17
C THR A 104 18.72 -14.65 4.87
N TRP A 105 18.24 -15.76 4.30
CA TRP A 105 17.33 -15.72 3.14
C TRP A 105 16.04 -14.92 3.42
N LYS A 106 15.55 -14.95 4.68
CA LYS A 106 14.41 -14.12 5.12
C LYS A 106 14.72 -12.63 5.04
N ALA A 107 15.96 -12.22 5.26
CA ALA A 107 16.36 -10.82 5.13
C ALA A 107 16.37 -10.37 3.66
N VAL A 108 16.77 -11.27 2.74
CA VAL A 108 16.65 -11.02 1.31
C VAL A 108 15.18 -10.86 0.91
N LEU A 109 14.29 -11.73 1.40
CA LEU A 109 12.85 -11.60 1.15
C LEU A 109 12.26 -10.31 1.72
N LEU A 110 12.70 -9.90 2.91
CA LEU A 110 12.28 -8.64 3.49
C LEU A 110 12.66 -7.47 2.59
N VAL A 111 13.90 -7.44 2.09
CA VAL A 111 14.35 -6.40 1.14
C VAL A 111 13.53 -6.45 -0.15
N ILE A 112 13.31 -7.63 -0.73
CA ILE A 112 12.50 -7.80 -1.95
C ILE A 112 11.07 -7.28 -1.74
N GLY A 113 10.42 -7.63 -0.63
CA GLY A 113 9.06 -7.15 -0.36
C GLY A 113 9.01 -5.66 -0.01
N LEU A 114 10.03 -5.09 0.63
CA LEU A 114 10.14 -3.64 0.83
C LEU A 114 10.33 -2.89 -0.49
N VAL A 115 11.12 -3.44 -1.41
CA VAL A 115 11.26 -2.90 -2.77
C VAL A 115 9.91 -2.97 -3.49
N GLY A 116 9.20 -4.10 -3.42
CA GLY A 116 7.86 -4.19 -3.98
C GLY A 116 6.86 -3.20 -3.34
N ALA A 117 6.89 -3.03 -2.02
CA ALA A 117 6.08 -2.01 -1.35
C ALA A 117 6.44 -0.61 -1.87
N ALA A 118 7.73 -0.30 -2.05
CA ALA A 118 8.16 0.99 -2.59
C ALA A 118 7.72 1.21 -4.05
N LEU A 119 7.67 0.17 -4.87
CA LEU A 119 7.17 0.25 -6.26
C LEU A 119 5.70 0.69 -6.33
N LEU A 120 4.87 0.33 -5.34
CA LEU A 120 3.48 0.84 -5.23
C LEU A 120 3.40 2.35 -4.98
N TYR A 121 4.39 2.97 -4.33
CA TYR A 121 4.44 4.43 -4.20
C TYR A 121 4.78 5.09 -5.55
N GLY A 122 5.63 4.43 -6.35
CA GLY A 122 5.95 4.84 -7.72
C GLY A 122 4.70 4.86 -8.59
N ASP A 123 3.97 3.74 -8.59
CA ASP A 123 2.66 3.59 -9.23
C ASP A 123 1.67 4.67 -8.77
N GLY A 124 1.53 4.86 -7.45
CA GLY A 124 0.61 5.86 -6.89
C GLY A 124 0.91 7.32 -7.20
N ALA A 125 2.12 7.63 -7.67
CA ALA A 125 2.43 8.95 -8.22
C ALA A 125 2.09 9.07 -9.72
N ILE A 126 2.25 8.00 -10.50
CA ILE A 126 2.05 8.01 -11.96
C ILE A 126 0.58 7.85 -12.35
N THR A 127 -0.16 6.95 -11.70
CA THR A 127 -1.55 6.63 -12.09
C THR A 127 -2.45 7.87 -12.17
N PRO A 128 -2.44 8.80 -11.17
CA PRO A 128 -3.25 10.00 -11.30
C PRO A 128 -2.82 10.92 -12.45
N ALA A 129 -1.52 10.95 -12.77
CA ALA A 129 -1.00 11.76 -13.87
C ALA A 129 -1.46 11.21 -15.22
N ILE A 130 -1.25 9.92 -15.48
CA ILE A 130 -1.59 9.31 -16.78
C ILE A 130 -3.10 9.31 -17.01
N SER A 131 -3.89 8.90 -16.01
CA SER A 131 -5.34 8.79 -16.18
C SER A 131 -6.01 10.15 -16.38
N VAL A 132 -5.70 11.16 -15.54
CA VAL A 132 -6.30 12.50 -15.70
C VAL A 132 -5.82 13.16 -16.99
N LEU A 133 -4.56 12.99 -17.38
CA LEU A 133 -4.04 13.52 -18.63
C LEU A 133 -4.75 12.88 -19.85
N SER A 134 -4.88 11.56 -19.90
CA SER A 134 -5.60 10.87 -20.98
C SER A 134 -7.07 11.28 -21.08
N ALA A 135 -7.73 11.56 -19.95
CA ALA A 135 -9.10 12.03 -19.95
C ALA A 135 -9.25 13.44 -20.56
N ILE A 136 -8.35 14.37 -20.21
CA ILE A 136 -8.42 15.75 -20.69
C ILE A 136 -7.91 15.88 -22.14
N GLU A 137 -7.05 14.98 -22.59
CA GLU A 137 -6.63 14.89 -23.99
C GLU A 137 -7.79 14.63 -24.96
N GLY A 138 -8.91 14.10 -24.49
CA GLY A 138 -10.14 14.02 -25.28
C GLY A 138 -10.62 15.37 -25.81
N LEU A 139 -10.31 16.48 -25.14
CA LEU A 139 -10.66 17.83 -25.63
C LEU A 139 -9.98 18.18 -26.96
N LYS A 140 -8.79 17.60 -27.23
CA LYS A 140 -8.01 17.90 -28.44
C LYS A 140 -8.67 17.37 -29.72
N VAL A 141 -9.52 16.35 -29.61
CA VAL A 141 -10.14 15.65 -30.76
C VAL A 141 -11.07 16.59 -31.53
N ASP A 142 -12.00 17.25 -30.84
CA ASP A 142 -12.97 18.17 -31.47
C ASP A 142 -12.52 19.64 -31.42
N ALA A 143 -11.63 19.99 -30.48
CA ALA A 143 -11.13 21.35 -30.30
C ALA A 143 -9.61 21.40 -30.16
N PRO A 144 -8.84 21.25 -31.27
CA PRO A 144 -7.38 21.31 -31.26
C PRO A 144 -6.80 22.60 -30.65
N VAL A 145 -7.56 23.70 -30.69
CA VAL A 145 -7.20 24.98 -30.05
C VAL A 145 -7.04 24.88 -28.53
N LEU A 146 -7.64 23.88 -27.90
CA LEU A 146 -7.54 23.63 -26.46
C LEU A 146 -6.30 22.82 -26.07
N THR A 147 -5.47 22.39 -27.02
CA THR A 147 -4.24 21.61 -26.77
C THR A 147 -3.31 22.25 -25.71
N PRO A 148 -3.03 23.57 -25.74
CA PRO A 148 -2.18 24.20 -24.73
C PRO A 148 -2.79 24.23 -23.32
N PHE A 149 -4.11 24.03 -23.20
CA PHE A 149 -4.82 24.04 -21.92
C PHE A 149 -4.91 22.67 -21.27
N VAL A 150 -4.53 21.59 -21.96
CA VAL A 150 -4.62 20.23 -21.40
C VAL A 150 -3.76 20.08 -20.14
N VAL A 151 -2.47 20.43 -20.20
CA VAL A 151 -1.59 20.38 -19.03
C VAL A 151 -2.09 21.27 -17.88
N PRO A 152 -2.41 22.56 -18.09
CA PRO A 152 -2.99 23.41 -17.05
C PRO A 152 -4.27 22.86 -16.40
N ILE A 153 -5.21 22.36 -17.20
CA ILE A 153 -6.47 21.79 -16.70
C ILE A 153 -6.19 20.54 -15.86
N THR A 154 -5.32 19.64 -16.34
CA THR A 154 -4.90 18.45 -15.60
C THR A 154 -4.27 18.83 -14.25
N LEU A 155 -3.37 19.83 -14.21
CA LEU A 155 -2.77 20.31 -12.97
C LEU A 155 -3.82 20.87 -11.99
N VAL A 156 -4.79 21.65 -12.48
CA VAL A 156 -5.88 22.18 -11.64
C VAL A 156 -6.71 21.05 -11.03
N ILE A 157 -7.07 20.04 -11.82
CA ILE A 157 -7.83 18.87 -11.35
C ILE A 157 -7.05 18.12 -10.28
N LEU A 158 -5.75 17.87 -10.51
CA LEU A 158 -4.91 17.15 -9.56
C LEU A 158 -4.65 17.95 -8.28
N VAL A 159 -4.42 19.26 -8.36
CA VAL A 159 -4.28 20.11 -7.17
C VAL A 159 -5.57 20.10 -6.35
N ALA A 160 -6.73 20.23 -7.01
CA ALA A 160 -8.03 20.15 -6.34
C ALA A 160 -8.22 18.77 -5.67
N LEU A 161 -7.83 17.70 -6.37
CA LEU A 161 -7.86 16.34 -5.86
C LEU A 161 -7.05 16.21 -4.56
N PHE A 162 -5.75 16.54 -4.60
CA PHE A 162 -4.84 16.42 -3.45
C PHE A 162 -5.19 17.37 -2.29
N ALA A 163 -5.80 18.54 -2.59
CA ALA A 163 -6.24 19.48 -1.56
C ALA A 163 -7.46 18.97 -0.77
N VAL A 164 -8.37 18.22 -1.41
CA VAL A 164 -9.62 17.74 -0.79
C VAL A 164 -9.42 16.45 0.02
N GLN A 165 -8.28 15.76 -0.08
CA GLN A 165 -8.03 14.47 0.58
C GLN A 165 -8.30 14.47 2.10
N HIS A 166 -8.05 15.59 2.79
CA HIS A 166 -8.28 15.70 4.24
C HIS A 166 -9.76 15.57 4.66
N LYS A 167 -10.71 15.76 3.73
CA LYS A 167 -12.16 15.66 4.03
C LYS A 167 -12.66 14.22 4.07
N GLY A 168 -11.80 13.24 3.77
CA GLY A 168 -12.14 11.83 3.82
C GLY A 168 -12.99 11.33 2.65
N VAL A 169 -12.93 10.01 2.45
CA VAL A 169 -13.66 9.30 1.40
C VAL A 169 -15.15 9.14 1.75
N ALA A 170 -15.56 9.30 3.02
CA ALA A 170 -16.93 9.07 3.51
C ALA A 170 -18.03 9.85 2.78
N VAL A 171 -17.75 11.06 2.30
CA VAL A 171 -18.72 11.86 1.53
C VAL A 171 -18.74 11.46 0.04
N ILE A 172 -17.65 10.87 -0.47
CA ILE A 172 -17.42 10.68 -1.90
C ILE A 172 -17.57 9.20 -2.33
N GLY A 173 -17.28 8.23 -1.45
CA GLY A 173 -17.33 6.79 -1.73
C GLY A 173 -18.71 6.26 -2.13
N ARG A 174 -19.80 6.88 -1.64
CA ARG A 174 -21.17 6.56 -2.07
C ARG A 174 -21.45 6.93 -3.53
N VAL A 175 -20.71 7.89 -4.09
CA VAL A 175 -20.87 8.37 -5.47
C VAL A 175 -19.93 7.63 -6.42
N PHE A 176 -18.80 7.13 -5.95
CA PHE A 176 -17.81 6.44 -6.77
C PHE A 176 -18.36 5.18 -7.45
N GLY A 177 -19.04 4.32 -6.69
CA GLY A 177 -19.62 3.10 -7.21
C GLY A 177 -20.63 3.35 -8.35
N PRO A 178 -21.66 4.22 -8.16
CA PRO A 178 -22.59 4.58 -9.22
C PRO A 178 -21.93 5.18 -10.47
N VAL A 179 -20.95 6.08 -10.30
CA VAL A 179 -20.25 6.70 -11.43
C VAL A 179 -19.46 5.66 -12.22
N MET A 180 -18.76 4.75 -11.54
CA MET A 180 -18.03 3.66 -12.20
C MET A 180 -18.96 2.65 -12.86
N LEU A 181 -20.13 2.38 -12.29
CA LEU A 181 -21.15 1.56 -12.95
C LEU A 181 -21.61 2.21 -14.27
N ILE A 182 -21.91 3.52 -14.25
CA ILE A 182 -22.26 4.28 -15.46
C ILE A 182 -21.12 4.23 -16.47
N TRP A 183 -19.88 4.43 -16.03
CA TRP A 183 -18.68 4.33 -16.86
C TRP A 183 -18.61 2.98 -17.60
N PHE A 184 -18.69 1.85 -16.88
CA PHE A 184 -18.62 0.52 -17.52
C PHE A 184 -19.79 0.26 -18.48
N VAL A 185 -21.00 0.74 -18.16
CA VAL A 185 -22.15 0.65 -19.07
C VAL A 185 -21.90 1.46 -20.35
N VAL A 186 -21.39 2.69 -20.22
CA VAL A 186 -21.04 3.55 -21.37
C VAL A 186 -19.96 2.89 -22.22
N LEU A 187 -18.92 2.28 -21.63
CA LEU A 187 -17.89 1.56 -22.38
C LEU A 187 -18.49 0.47 -23.28
N VAL A 188 -19.45 -0.31 -22.77
CA VAL A 188 -20.15 -1.35 -23.53
C VAL A 188 -20.99 -0.73 -24.65
N LEU A 189 -21.79 0.29 -24.35
CA LEU A 189 -22.68 0.92 -25.32
C LEU A 189 -21.93 1.57 -26.49
N LEU A 190 -20.79 2.20 -26.23
CA LEU A 190 -19.95 2.82 -27.27
C LEU A 190 -19.34 1.78 -28.21
N ALA A 191 -19.02 0.59 -27.72
CA ALA A 191 -18.31 -0.43 -28.48
C ALA A 191 -19.21 -1.26 -29.41
N ILE A 192 -20.47 -1.50 -29.03
CA ILE A 192 -21.41 -2.35 -29.77
C ILE A 192 -21.53 -1.94 -31.25
N PRO A 193 -21.76 -0.66 -31.62
CA PRO A 193 -21.93 -0.27 -33.02
C PRO A 193 -20.72 -0.60 -33.89
N SER A 194 -19.50 -0.37 -33.39
CA SER A 194 -18.27 -0.68 -34.13
C SER A 194 -18.08 -2.17 -34.32
N ILE A 195 -18.32 -2.99 -33.29
CA ILE A 195 -18.26 -4.45 -33.39
C ILE A 195 -19.25 -4.98 -34.44
N LEU A 196 -20.47 -4.42 -34.49
CA LEU A 196 -21.47 -4.83 -35.48
C LEU A 196 -21.05 -4.47 -36.92
N ARG A 197 -20.26 -3.39 -37.11
CA ARG A 197 -19.72 -2.99 -38.42
C ARG A 197 -18.53 -3.86 -38.86
N ALA A 198 -17.70 -4.29 -37.92
CA ALA A 198 -16.53 -5.15 -38.19
C ALA A 198 -16.50 -6.36 -37.24
N PRO A 199 -17.39 -7.36 -37.45
CA PRO A 199 -17.51 -8.53 -36.55
C PRO A 199 -16.27 -9.43 -36.56
N GLU A 200 -15.40 -9.28 -37.55
CA GLU A 200 -14.12 -9.99 -37.65
C GLU A 200 -13.22 -9.78 -36.43
N ILE A 201 -13.38 -8.65 -35.71
CA ILE A 201 -12.62 -8.39 -34.48
C ILE A 201 -12.83 -9.46 -33.41
N LEU A 202 -13.98 -10.14 -33.40
CA LEU A 202 -14.29 -11.22 -32.45
C LEU A 202 -13.33 -12.41 -32.61
N GLY A 203 -12.63 -12.50 -33.75
CA GLY A 203 -11.51 -13.41 -33.93
C GLY A 203 -10.37 -13.21 -32.93
N ALA A 204 -10.28 -12.06 -32.25
CA ALA A 204 -9.30 -11.77 -31.20
C ALA A 204 -9.38 -12.70 -29.98
N VAL A 205 -10.54 -13.33 -29.75
CA VAL A 205 -10.71 -14.33 -28.68
C VAL A 205 -9.75 -15.51 -28.86
N ASN A 206 -9.36 -15.83 -30.08
CA ASN A 206 -8.34 -16.84 -30.34
C ASN A 206 -6.93 -16.28 -29.99
N PRO A 207 -6.23 -16.84 -28.98
CA PRO A 207 -4.91 -16.34 -28.55
C PRO A 207 -3.86 -16.44 -29.66
N TRP A 208 -4.07 -17.32 -30.65
CA TRP A 208 -3.18 -17.41 -31.80
C TRP A 208 -3.12 -16.09 -32.57
N ARG A 209 -4.14 -15.21 -32.55
CA ARG A 209 -4.04 -13.91 -33.23
C ARG A 209 -2.92 -13.04 -32.65
N ALA A 210 -2.77 -13.02 -31.32
CA ALA A 210 -1.66 -12.33 -30.68
C ALA A 210 -0.31 -13.01 -30.98
N VAL A 211 -0.25 -14.34 -30.85
CA VAL A 211 1.00 -15.10 -31.07
C VAL A 211 1.48 -14.97 -32.52
N ASP A 212 0.57 -15.06 -33.49
CA ASP A 212 0.87 -14.92 -34.92
C ASP A 212 1.43 -13.54 -35.23
N PHE A 213 0.78 -12.50 -34.70
CA PHE A 213 1.26 -11.13 -34.87
C PHE A 213 2.66 -10.95 -34.26
N LEU A 214 2.86 -11.37 -33.01
CA LEU A 214 4.14 -11.22 -32.32
C LEU A 214 5.27 -12.05 -32.96
N ALA A 215 4.95 -13.18 -33.59
CA ALA A 215 5.94 -14.00 -34.29
C ALA A 215 6.42 -13.36 -35.60
N HIS A 216 5.55 -12.62 -36.30
CA HIS A 216 5.84 -12.07 -37.63
C HIS A 216 6.17 -10.57 -37.64
N ALA A 217 5.80 -9.80 -36.60
CA ALA A 217 6.05 -8.35 -36.53
C ALA A 217 7.53 -7.98 -36.31
N GLY A 218 8.38 -8.95 -35.95
CA GLY A 218 9.78 -8.74 -35.60
C GLY A 218 9.97 -8.41 -34.12
N TRP A 219 11.11 -8.82 -33.56
CA TRP A 219 11.30 -8.86 -32.10
C TRP A 219 11.12 -7.48 -31.43
N HIS A 220 11.61 -6.40 -32.04
CA HIS A 220 11.49 -5.04 -31.51
C HIS A 220 10.04 -4.60 -31.38
N VAL A 221 9.25 -4.78 -32.44
CA VAL A 221 7.82 -4.40 -32.50
C VAL A 221 7.02 -5.21 -31.49
N SER A 222 7.29 -6.52 -31.43
CA SER A 222 6.63 -7.43 -30.49
C SER A 222 6.89 -7.05 -29.04
N PHE A 223 8.13 -6.66 -28.68
CA PHE A 223 8.47 -6.20 -27.33
C PHE A 223 7.80 -4.85 -27.00
N MET A 224 7.80 -3.90 -27.94
CA MET A 224 7.13 -2.60 -27.72
C MET A 224 5.62 -2.76 -27.51
N MET A 225 4.99 -3.62 -28.31
CA MET A 225 3.56 -3.94 -28.22
C MET A 225 3.23 -4.67 -26.92
N LEU A 226 4.05 -5.65 -26.50
CA LEU A 226 3.91 -6.32 -25.20
C LEU A 226 4.00 -5.32 -24.03
N GLY A 227 4.99 -4.43 -24.07
CA GLY A 227 5.15 -3.39 -23.05
C GLY A 227 3.95 -2.45 -22.99
N ALA A 228 3.44 -2.01 -24.15
CA ALA A 228 2.27 -1.14 -24.21
C ALA A 228 0.96 -1.85 -23.82
N ALA A 229 0.75 -3.10 -24.23
CA ALA A 229 -0.43 -3.88 -23.84
C ALA A 229 -0.50 -4.16 -22.33
N PHE A 230 0.65 -4.15 -21.64
CA PHE A 230 0.71 -4.29 -20.18
C PHE A 230 -0.06 -3.18 -19.44
N LEU A 231 -0.19 -1.99 -20.06
CA LEU A 231 -0.98 -0.89 -19.53
C LEU A 231 -2.46 -1.23 -19.32
N ALA A 232 -2.97 -2.30 -19.95
CA ALA A 232 -4.35 -2.76 -19.76
C ALA A 232 -4.55 -3.62 -18.51
N VAL A 233 -3.47 -4.17 -17.92
CA VAL A 233 -3.56 -5.05 -16.73
C VAL A 233 -3.14 -4.36 -15.42
N THR A 234 -2.73 -3.09 -15.50
CA THR A 234 -2.40 -2.27 -14.33
C THR A 234 -3.67 -2.05 -13.49
N GLY A 235 -3.51 -2.06 -12.16
CA GLY A 235 -4.63 -2.11 -11.22
C GLY A 235 -4.97 -3.52 -10.73
N GLY A 236 -4.36 -4.59 -11.28
CA GLY A 236 -4.49 -5.94 -10.74
C GLY A 236 -3.97 -6.06 -9.30
N GLU A 237 -2.88 -5.36 -8.99
CA GLU A 237 -2.29 -5.21 -7.66
C GLU A 237 -3.21 -4.47 -6.67
N ALA A 238 -3.99 -3.49 -7.14
CA ALA A 238 -4.97 -2.78 -6.32
C ALA A 238 -6.07 -3.75 -5.83
N MET A 239 -6.49 -4.71 -6.67
CA MET A 239 -7.41 -5.77 -6.26
C MET A 239 -6.91 -6.56 -5.05
N TYR A 240 -5.60 -6.79 -4.96
CA TYR A 240 -5.03 -7.51 -3.84
C TYR A 240 -4.82 -6.62 -2.62
N ALA A 241 -4.43 -5.36 -2.81
CA ALA A 241 -4.27 -4.40 -1.72
C ALA A 241 -5.59 -4.10 -1.00
N ASP A 242 -6.71 -4.02 -1.73
CA ASP A 242 -8.05 -3.71 -1.18
C ASP A 242 -8.84 -4.92 -0.70
N LEU A 243 -8.19 -6.08 -0.58
CA LEU A 243 -8.84 -7.30 -0.13
C LEU A 243 -9.47 -7.16 1.27
N GLY A 244 -8.85 -6.39 2.18
CA GLY A 244 -9.35 -6.13 3.53
C GLY A 244 -10.65 -5.33 3.57
N HIS A 245 -10.86 -4.43 2.60
CA HIS A 245 -12.02 -3.55 2.55
C HIS A 245 -13.26 -4.25 2.00
N PHE A 246 -13.11 -5.02 0.91
CA PHE A 246 -14.27 -5.57 0.18
C PHE A 246 -14.39 -7.09 0.29
N GLY A 247 -13.30 -7.79 0.57
CA GLY A 247 -13.23 -9.25 0.57
C GLY A 247 -13.22 -9.87 -0.84
N ALA A 248 -12.62 -11.06 -0.94
CA ALA A 248 -12.44 -11.74 -2.22
C ALA A 248 -13.75 -12.02 -3.00
N PRO A 249 -14.89 -12.39 -2.37
CA PRO A 249 -16.12 -12.66 -3.11
C PRO A 249 -16.67 -11.43 -3.84
N ALA A 250 -16.72 -10.26 -3.19
CA ALA A 250 -17.25 -9.04 -3.80
C ALA A 250 -16.37 -8.61 -4.97
N ILE A 251 -15.04 -8.63 -4.78
CA ILE A 251 -14.05 -8.35 -5.82
C ILE A 251 -14.27 -9.28 -7.02
N ARG A 252 -14.35 -10.61 -6.81
CA ARG A 252 -14.53 -11.59 -7.90
C ARG A 252 -15.85 -11.41 -8.66
N VAL A 253 -16.97 -11.21 -7.96
CA VAL A 253 -18.27 -11.08 -8.62
C VAL A 253 -18.31 -9.80 -9.46
N ALA A 254 -17.79 -8.67 -8.95
CA ALA A 254 -17.69 -7.44 -9.72
C ALA A 254 -16.77 -7.60 -10.95
N TRP A 255 -15.63 -8.29 -10.80
CA TRP A 255 -14.71 -8.59 -11.91
C TRP A 255 -15.39 -9.37 -13.03
N PHE A 256 -15.84 -10.59 -12.71
CA PHE A 256 -16.37 -11.52 -13.72
C PHE A 256 -17.77 -11.13 -14.21
N GLY A 257 -18.55 -10.41 -13.40
CA GLY A 257 -19.92 -10.04 -13.72
C GLY A 257 -20.07 -8.76 -14.54
N LEU A 258 -19.16 -7.79 -14.39
CA LEU A 258 -19.27 -6.48 -15.07
C LEU A 258 -17.95 -6.01 -15.67
N VAL A 259 -16.90 -5.92 -14.87
CA VAL A 259 -15.66 -5.21 -15.27
C VAL A 259 -14.95 -5.90 -16.42
N LEU A 260 -14.67 -7.21 -16.29
CA LEU A 260 -14.03 -7.98 -17.36
C LEU A 260 -14.87 -7.96 -18.64
N PRO A 261 -16.18 -8.32 -18.63
CA PRO A 261 -17.01 -8.22 -19.83
C PRO A 261 -16.99 -6.83 -20.47
N ALA A 262 -17.12 -5.76 -19.68
CA ALA A 262 -17.14 -4.40 -20.19
C ALA A 262 -15.82 -4.02 -20.87
N LEU A 263 -14.68 -4.33 -20.24
CA LEU A 263 -13.36 -4.07 -20.81
C LEU A 263 -13.15 -4.88 -22.10
N LEU A 264 -13.48 -6.17 -22.12
CA LEU A 264 -13.32 -7.00 -23.31
C LEU A 264 -14.17 -6.50 -24.48
N ILE A 265 -15.44 -6.16 -24.23
CA ILE A 265 -16.33 -5.58 -25.25
C ILE A 265 -15.74 -4.25 -25.74
N HIS A 266 -15.26 -3.40 -24.84
CA HIS A 266 -14.76 -2.09 -25.22
C HIS A 266 -13.47 -2.15 -26.05
N TYR A 267 -12.50 -2.99 -25.67
CA TYR A 267 -11.29 -3.21 -26.47
C TYR A 267 -11.61 -3.80 -27.84
N CYS A 268 -12.57 -4.73 -27.95
CA CYS A 268 -13.08 -5.18 -29.26
C CYS A 268 -13.73 -4.04 -30.05
N GLY A 269 -14.45 -3.13 -29.40
CA GLY A 269 -15.01 -1.92 -30.05
C GLY A 269 -13.94 -1.03 -30.67
N GLN A 270 -12.88 -0.72 -29.90
CA GLN A 270 -11.77 0.08 -30.41
C GLN A 270 -11.04 -0.62 -31.56
N GLY A 271 -10.83 -1.94 -31.46
CA GLY A 271 -10.23 -2.73 -32.54
C GLY A 271 -11.09 -2.76 -33.81
N ALA A 272 -12.40 -2.92 -33.67
CA ALA A 272 -13.34 -2.87 -34.80
C ALA A 272 -13.36 -1.50 -35.48
N LEU A 273 -13.27 -0.42 -34.70
CA LEU A 273 -13.17 0.94 -35.25
C LEU A 273 -11.91 1.06 -36.12
N LEU A 274 -10.75 0.63 -35.64
CA LEU A 274 -9.49 0.72 -36.41
C LEU A 274 -9.43 -0.21 -37.62
N MET A 275 -10.19 -1.31 -37.62
CA MET A 275 -10.35 -2.15 -38.81
C MET A 275 -11.15 -1.44 -39.91
N ALA A 276 -12.16 -0.66 -39.53
CA ALA A 276 -13.00 0.09 -40.46
C ALA A 276 -12.34 1.42 -40.90
N ASP A 277 -11.68 2.11 -39.98
CA ASP A 277 -11.00 3.39 -40.20
C ASP A 277 -9.64 3.42 -39.49
N PRO A 278 -8.55 3.12 -40.23
CA PRO A 278 -7.18 3.18 -39.71
C PRO A 278 -6.74 4.55 -39.18
N SER A 279 -7.36 5.65 -39.63
CA SER A 279 -6.97 7.01 -39.22
C SER A 279 -7.37 7.32 -37.77
N ALA A 280 -8.33 6.56 -37.22
CA ALA A 280 -8.79 6.72 -35.85
C ALA A 280 -7.78 6.29 -34.77
N ILE A 281 -6.55 5.88 -35.15
CA ILE A 281 -5.47 5.52 -34.23
C ILE A 281 -5.02 6.68 -33.32
N GLU A 282 -5.28 7.93 -33.72
CA GLU A 282 -4.95 9.09 -32.89
C GLU A 282 -5.64 9.04 -31.53
N ASN A 283 -6.94 8.69 -31.52
CA ASN A 283 -7.71 8.56 -30.30
C ASN A 283 -8.92 7.60 -30.44
N PRO A 284 -8.68 6.27 -30.50
CA PRO A 284 -9.73 5.29 -30.78
C PRO A 284 -10.82 5.24 -29.68
N PHE A 285 -10.49 5.66 -28.46
CA PHE A 285 -11.44 5.73 -27.36
C PHE A 285 -12.51 6.80 -27.61
N TYR A 286 -12.12 8.03 -27.90
CA TYR A 286 -13.08 9.13 -28.09
C TYR A 286 -13.78 9.06 -29.45
N LEU A 287 -13.09 8.58 -30.49
CA LEU A 287 -13.67 8.42 -31.83
C LEU A 287 -14.70 7.26 -31.93
N LEU A 288 -14.81 6.42 -30.89
CA LEU A 288 -15.94 5.49 -30.75
C LEU A 288 -17.26 6.20 -30.46
N ALA A 289 -17.21 7.40 -29.87
CA ALA A 289 -18.40 8.12 -29.46
C ALA A 289 -19.06 8.84 -30.66
N PRO A 290 -20.40 8.89 -30.69
CA PRO A 290 -21.07 9.81 -31.60
C PRO A 290 -20.76 11.26 -31.20
N GLU A 291 -20.73 12.17 -32.16
CA GLU A 291 -20.32 13.57 -31.98
C GLU A 291 -21.03 14.27 -30.80
N TRP A 292 -22.34 14.04 -30.59
CA TRP A 292 -23.09 14.65 -29.48
C TRP A 292 -22.63 14.18 -28.09
N ALA A 293 -22.04 12.99 -27.98
CA ALA A 293 -21.66 12.36 -26.73
C ALA A 293 -20.21 12.66 -26.33
N HIS A 294 -19.40 13.30 -27.19
CA HIS A 294 -17.97 13.51 -26.97
C HIS A 294 -17.66 14.29 -25.69
N TYR A 295 -18.15 15.52 -25.54
CA TYR A 295 -17.91 16.31 -24.33
C TYR A 295 -18.51 15.71 -23.05
N PRO A 296 -19.74 15.15 -23.06
CA PRO A 296 -20.23 14.36 -21.94
C PRO A 296 -19.31 13.19 -21.56
N LEU A 297 -18.73 12.50 -22.55
CA LEU A 297 -17.79 11.41 -22.34
C LEU A 297 -16.47 11.91 -21.74
N VAL A 298 -15.95 13.08 -22.18
CA VAL A 298 -14.76 13.70 -21.56
C VAL A 298 -15.02 14.03 -20.09
N ALA A 299 -16.19 14.58 -19.76
CA ALA A 299 -16.56 14.85 -18.38
C ALA A 299 -16.66 13.57 -17.53
N LEU A 300 -17.32 12.53 -18.07
CA LEU A 300 -17.43 11.24 -17.40
C LEU A 300 -16.06 10.55 -17.24
N ALA A 301 -15.21 10.58 -18.26
CA ALA A 301 -13.84 10.07 -18.20
C ALA A 301 -13.05 10.79 -17.12
N THR A 302 -13.15 12.12 -17.05
CA THR A 302 -12.49 12.92 -16.00
C THR A 302 -12.97 12.52 -14.61
N MET A 303 -14.28 12.28 -14.43
CA MET A 303 -14.80 11.78 -13.16
C MET A 303 -14.26 10.38 -12.84
N ALA A 304 -14.26 9.46 -13.80
CA ALA A 304 -13.74 8.10 -13.63
C ALA A 304 -12.23 8.11 -13.28
N THR A 305 -11.43 8.95 -13.91
CA THR A 305 -9.99 9.04 -13.64
C THR A 305 -9.67 9.73 -12.33
N VAL A 306 -10.48 10.70 -11.90
CA VAL A 306 -10.44 11.22 -10.53
C VAL A 306 -10.73 10.11 -9.53
N ILE A 307 -11.76 9.29 -9.75
CA ILE A 307 -12.10 8.15 -8.87
C ILE A 307 -10.95 7.13 -8.81
N ALA A 308 -10.40 6.75 -9.96
CA ALA A 308 -9.24 5.87 -10.06
C ALA A 308 -8.04 6.39 -9.25
N SER A 309 -7.75 7.69 -9.41
CA SER A 309 -6.68 8.36 -8.67
C SER A 309 -6.89 8.30 -7.15
N GLN A 310 -8.14 8.47 -6.70
CA GLN A 310 -8.48 8.42 -5.27
C GLN A 310 -8.25 7.05 -4.65
N ALA A 311 -8.64 5.99 -5.36
CA ALA A 311 -8.41 4.63 -4.90
C ALA A 311 -6.93 4.36 -4.65
N VAL A 312 -6.08 4.72 -5.62
CA VAL A 312 -4.64 4.49 -5.54
C VAL A 312 -4.01 5.34 -4.41
N ILE A 313 -4.38 6.62 -4.28
CA ILE A 313 -3.90 7.49 -3.19
C ILE A 313 -4.25 6.88 -1.81
N SER A 314 -5.49 6.40 -1.64
CA SER A 314 -5.94 5.73 -0.42
C SER A 314 -5.17 4.42 -0.16
N GLY A 315 -4.88 3.67 -1.22
CA GLY A 315 -4.03 2.47 -1.16
C GLY A 315 -2.62 2.78 -0.64
N VAL A 316 -2.01 3.88 -1.09
CA VAL A 316 -0.69 4.31 -0.60
C VAL A 316 -0.74 4.73 0.87
N TYR A 317 -1.82 5.38 1.33
CA TYR A 317 -1.98 5.69 2.76
C TYR A 317 -2.04 4.42 3.60
N SER A 318 -2.85 3.44 3.18
CA SER A 318 -2.97 2.14 3.84
C SER A 318 -1.62 1.42 3.90
N LEU A 319 -0.90 1.38 2.78
CA LEU A 319 0.44 0.82 2.70
C LEU A 319 1.43 1.53 3.64
N THR A 320 1.34 2.86 3.75
CA THR A 320 2.17 3.65 4.67
C THR A 320 1.86 3.27 6.12
N GLN A 321 0.58 3.24 6.50
CA GLN A 321 0.16 2.88 7.86
C GLN A 321 0.67 1.48 8.22
N GLN A 322 0.47 0.49 7.34
CA GLN A 322 0.96 -0.87 7.55
C GLN A 322 2.50 -0.91 7.68
N SER A 323 3.21 -0.13 6.87
CA SER A 323 4.67 -0.01 6.92
C SER A 323 5.16 0.61 8.23
N ILE A 324 4.43 1.60 8.77
CA ILE A 324 4.72 2.21 10.09
C ILE A 324 4.55 1.17 11.20
N GLN A 325 3.42 0.46 11.22
CA GLN A 325 3.09 -0.50 12.28
C GLN A 325 4.04 -1.70 12.31
N LEU A 326 4.55 -2.12 11.16
CA LEU A 326 5.58 -3.15 11.06
C LEU A 326 7.00 -2.63 11.33
N GLY A 327 7.18 -1.32 11.51
CA GLY A 327 8.46 -0.70 11.86
C GLY A 327 9.38 -0.42 10.66
N PHE A 328 8.85 -0.42 9.44
CA PHE A 328 9.59 -0.11 8.22
C PHE A 328 9.65 1.39 7.91
N MET A 329 8.74 2.19 8.48
CA MET A 329 8.73 3.65 8.33
C MET A 329 8.63 4.38 9.67
N PRO A 330 9.09 5.66 9.74
CA PRO A 330 8.88 6.51 10.90
C PRO A 330 7.40 6.70 11.19
N THR A 331 7.06 6.86 12.48
CA THR A 331 5.71 7.26 12.87
C THR A 331 5.35 8.59 12.20
N MET A 332 4.21 8.64 11.55
CA MET A 332 3.68 9.84 10.89
C MET A 332 2.26 10.06 11.38
N ARG A 333 1.82 11.31 11.32
CA ARG A 333 0.44 11.68 11.65
C ARG A 333 -0.54 10.99 10.71
N VAL A 334 -1.30 10.04 11.25
CA VAL A 334 -2.41 9.38 10.57
C VAL A 334 -3.72 9.94 11.11
N VAL A 335 -4.48 10.64 10.26
CA VAL A 335 -5.80 11.16 10.60
C VAL A 335 -6.85 10.19 10.11
N HIS A 336 -7.70 9.70 11.00
CA HIS A 336 -8.83 8.85 10.62
C HIS A 336 -9.98 9.78 10.22
N THR A 337 -10.44 9.68 8.97
CA THR A 337 -11.48 10.58 8.46
C THR A 337 -12.89 10.09 8.78
N ASP A 338 -13.04 8.80 9.09
CA ASP A 338 -14.25 8.21 9.64
C ASP A 338 -13.89 7.32 10.84
N GLN A 339 -14.71 7.34 11.90
CA GLN A 339 -14.46 6.53 13.10
C GLN A 339 -14.92 5.08 12.92
N ASP A 340 -15.87 4.84 12.00
CA ASP A 340 -16.54 3.54 11.84
C ASP A 340 -16.05 2.74 10.61
N GLU A 341 -15.42 3.39 9.61
CA GLU A 341 -14.88 2.71 8.43
C GLU A 341 -13.35 2.54 8.48
N ARG A 342 -12.92 1.29 8.69
CA ARG A 342 -11.51 0.86 8.56
C ARG A 342 -11.03 1.11 7.14
N GLY A 343 -9.90 1.80 6.98
CA GLY A 343 -9.30 2.11 5.67
C GLY A 343 -9.37 3.57 5.25
N GLN A 344 -10.28 4.35 5.84
CA GLN A 344 -10.41 5.77 5.54
C GLN A 344 -9.43 6.60 6.38
N ILE A 345 -8.16 6.57 5.95
CA ILE A 345 -7.07 7.29 6.59
C ILE A 345 -6.52 8.37 5.68
N TYR A 346 -6.08 9.46 6.28
CA TYR A 346 -5.39 10.55 5.62
C TYR A 346 -4.00 10.73 6.25
N VAL A 347 -2.96 10.64 5.41
CA VAL A 347 -1.57 10.83 5.82
C VAL A 347 -1.02 12.10 5.14
N PRO A 348 -1.01 13.27 5.81
CA PRO A 348 -0.72 14.55 5.17
C PRO A 348 0.64 14.61 4.48
N ALA A 349 1.68 14.05 5.11
CA ALA A 349 3.03 14.06 4.54
C ALA A 349 3.08 13.26 3.23
N VAL A 350 2.49 12.06 3.22
CA VAL A 350 2.43 11.20 2.03
C VAL A 350 1.57 11.83 0.95
N ASN A 351 0.44 12.44 1.30
CA ASN A 351 -0.43 13.17 0.37
C ASN A 351 0.34 14.21 -0.46
N TRP A 352 1.08 15.08 0.22
CA TRP A 352 1.79 16.16 -0.47
C TRP A 352 3.05 15.67 -1.20
N LEU A 353 3.70 14.61 -0.73
CA LEU A 353 4.79 13.97 -1.46
C LEU A 353 4.30 13.29 -2.75
N LEU A 354 3.17 12.56 -2.68
CA LEU A 354 2.51 12.00 -3.86
C LEU A 354 2.08 13.12 -4.82
N ALA A 355 1.45 14.18 -4.30
CA ALA A 355 1.05 15.33 -5.11
C ALA A 355 2.25 15.93 -5.86
N ALA A 356 3.38 16.14 -5.18
CA ALA A 356 4.59 16.64 -5.83
C ALA A 356 5.09 15.70 -6.92
N GLY A 357 5.11 14.38 -6.66
CA GLY A 357 5.48 13.36 -7.65
C GLY A 357 4.56 13.36 -8.87
N THR A 358 3.25 13.36 -8.66
CA THR A 358 2.24 13.37 -9.73
C THR A 358 2.31 14.65 -10.56
N LEU A 359 2.34 15.83 -9.92
CA LEU A 359 2.42 17.11 -10.63
C LEU A 359 3.73 17.22 -11.43
N THR A 360 4.83 16.73 -10.87
CA THR A 360 6.12 16.66 -11.59
C THR A 360 5.99 15.76 -12.82
N ALA A 361 5.34 14.60 -12.72
CA ALA A 361 5.14 13.72 -13.87
C ALA A 361 4.32 14.42 -14.97
N VAL A 362 3.24 15.13 -14.63
CA VAL A 362 2.45 15.88 -15.63
C VAL A 362 3.28 16.96 -16.33
N VAL A 363 4.09 17.72 -15.58
CA VAL A 363 4.93 18.80 -16.14
C VAL A 363 6.09 18.25 -16.97
N VAL A 364 6.69 17.13 -16.57
CA VAL A 364 7.85 16.54 -17.27
C VAL A 364 7.43 15.85 -18.56
N PHE A 365 6.30 15.15 -18.56
CA PHE A 365 5.89 14.31 -19.69
C PHE A 365 4.90 14.99 -20.65
N GLU A 366 4.12 15.97 -20.17
CA GLU A 366 3.19 16.85 -20.93
C GLU A 366 2.06 16.16 -21.74
N SER A 367 2.16 14.88 -22.07
CA SER A 367 1.19 14.08 -22.84
C SER A 367 1.06 12.67 -22.27
N SER A 368 -0.10 12.03 -22.48
CA SER A 368 -0.28 10.66 -21.98
C SER A 368 0.57 9.63 -22.73
N ASP A 369 0.87 9.87 -24.01
CA ASP A 369 1.74 9.01 -24.83
C ASP A 369 3.18 8.98 -24.27
N ALA A 370 3.73 10.14 -23.92
CA ALA A 370 5.06 10.20 -23.31
C ALA A 370 5.09 9.54 -21.92
N LEU A 371 4.02 9.70 -21.15
CA LEU A 371 3.92 9.13 -19.80
C LEU A 371 3.64 7.62 -19.81
N ALA A 372 2.96 7.11 -20.84
CA ALA A 372 2.68 5.68 -21.02
C ALA A 372 3.97 4.85 -21.14
N GLY A 373 5.02 5.42 -21.73
CA GLY A 373 6.35 4.81 -21.76
C GLY A 373 6.98 4.62 -20.37
N ALA A 374 6.60 5.44 -19.40
CA ALA A 374 7.17 5.45 -18.05
C ALA A 374 6.53 4.45 -17.07
N TYR A 375 5.28 4.03 -17.31
CA TYR A 375 4.45 3.41 -16.28
C TYR A 375 4.73 1.91 -16.05
N GLY A 376 4.95 1.13 -17.11
CA GLY A 376 4.86 -0.35 -17.04
C GLY A 376 5.98 -1.07 -16.28
N ILE A 377 7.17 -0.48 -16.09
CA ILE A 377 8.31 -1.18 -15.47
C ILE A 377 8.10 -1.43 -13.98
N ALA A 378 7.64 -0.42 -13.25
CA ALA A 378 7.50 -0.53 -11.80
C ALA A 378 6.42 -1.55 -11.41
N VAL A 379 5.27 -1.49 -12.09
CA VAL A 379 4.14 -2.38 -11.85
C VAL A 379 4.47 -3.82 -12.27
N SER A 380 5.10 -4.05 -13.43
CA SER A 380 5.50 -5.41 -13.84
C SER A 380 6.52 -6.05 -12.88
N ALA A 381 7.48 -5.27 -12.37
CA ALA A 381 8.40 -5.74 -11.34
C ALA A 381 7.67 -6.13 -10.04
N LEU A 382 6.73 -5.29 -9.59
CA LEU A 382 5.88 -5.57 -8.42
C LEU A 382 5.05 -6.84 -8.61
N MET A 383 4.45 -7.03 -9.79
CA MET A 383 3.68 -8.22 -10.10
C MET A 383 4.55 -9.48 -10.01
N GLY A 384 5.77 -9.45 -10.55
CA GLY A 384 6.72 -10.57 -10.45
C GLY A 384 7.12 -10.87 -9.00
N ILE A 385 7.38 -9.85 -8.19
CA ILE A 385 7.63 -10.00 -6.75
C ILE A 385 6.44 -10.64 -6.05
N THR A 386 5.21 -10.21 -6.37
CA THR A 386 3.98 -10.74 -5.78
C THR A 386 3.82 -12.23 -6.10
N THR A 387 4.08 -12.63 -7.34
CA THR A 387 4.06 -14.05 -7.76
C THR A 387 5.11 -14.88 -7.02
N LEU A 388 6.31 -14.35 -6.84
CA LEU A 388 7.37 -15.01 -6.07
C LEU A 388 6.96 -15.21 -4.60
N LEU A 389 6.45 -14.16 -3.95
CA LEU A 389 6.02 -14.24 -2.55
C LEU A 389 4.83 -15.18 -2.38
N ALA A 390 3.87 -15.19 -3.31
CA ALA A 390 2.75 -16.13 -3.32
C ALA A 390 3.20 -17.59 -3.43
N ALA A 391 4.20 -17.88 -4.27
CA ALA A 391 4.78 -19.22 -4.38
C ALA A 391 5.38 -19.68 -3.03
N LEU A 392 6.12 -18.80 -2.35
CA LEU A 392 6.72 -19.10 -1.05
C LEU A 392 5.67 -19.32 0.05
N ILE A 393 4.60 -18.53 0.05
CA ILE A 393 3.46 -18.71 0.96
C ILE A 393 2.78 -20.05 0.71
N ALA A 394 2.55 -20.42 -0.56
CA ALA A 394 1.95 -21.70 -0.92
C ALA A 394 2.81 -22.89 -0.46
N LEU A 395 4.14 -22.81 -0.62
CA LEU A 395 5.07 -23.81 -0.08
C LEU A 395 4.98 -23.89 1.45
N ARG A 396 4.95 -22.74 2.14
CA ARG A 396 4.81 -22.68 3.61
C ARG A 396 3.49 -23.28 4.09
N TRP A 397 2.42 -23.16 3.31
CA TRP A 397 1.12 -23.78 3.58
C TRP A 397 1.06 -25.28 3.28
N GLY A 398 2.16 -25.88 2.80
CA GLY A 398 2.26 -27.31 2.57
C GLY A 398 1.63 -27.78 1.25
N TYR A 399 1.40 -26.88 0.29
CA TYR A 399 1.00 -27.30 -1.06
C TYR A 399 2.13 -28.07 -1.75
N ASN A 400 1.78 -28.98 -2.66
CA ASN A 400 2.76 -29.77 -3.40
C ASN A 400 3.72 -28.86 -4.19
N PRO A 401 5.04 -28.95 -3.96
CA PRO A 401 6.02 -28.10 -4.65
C PRO A 401 5.94 -28.14 -6.17
N ILE A 402 5.65 -29.30 -6.78
CA ILE A 402 5.55 -29.43 -8.23
C ILE A 402 4.39 -28.57 -8.77
N LEU A 403 3.23 -28.61 -8.09
CA LEU A 403 2.07 -27.80 -8.48
C LEU A 403 2.34 -26.31 -8.25
N VAL A 404 3.04 -25.96 -7.17
CA VAL A 404 3.40 -24.57 -6.88
C VAL A 404 4.34 -24.04 -7.95
N PHE A 405 5.40 -24.77 -8.32
CA PHE A 405 6.33 -24.39 -9.37
C PHE A 405 5.68 -24.39 -10.76
N ALA A 406 4.78 -25.33 -11.06
CA ALA A 406 4.07 -25.33 -12.33
C ALA A 406 3.16 -24.10 -12.46
N ALA A 407 2.32 -23.83 -11.44
CA ALA A 407 1.35 -22.73 -11.49
C ALA A 407 2.04 -21.35 -11.35
N ASN A 408 2.87 -21.15 -10.31
CA ASN A 408 3.53 -19.86 -10.11
C ASN A 408 4.68 -19.65 -11.09
N GLY A 409 5.37 -20.71 -11.54
CA GLY A 409 6.40 -20.60 -12.57
C GLY A 409 5.82 -20.20 -13.92
N PHE A 410 4.63 -20.70 -14.28
CA PHE A 410 3.91 -20.24 -15.47
C PHE A 410 3.60 -18.74 -15.39
N PHE A 411 3.02 -18.27 -14.28
CA PHE A 411 2.71 -16.84 -14.13
C PHE A 411 3.97 -15.97 -14.00
N LEU A 412 5.02 -16.47 -13.36
CA LEU A 412 6.28 -15.75 -13.24
C LEU A 412 6.98 -15.63 -14.60
N ALA A 413 6.85 -16.62 -15.49
CA ALA A 413 7.35 -16.51 -16.86
C ALA A 413 6.62 -15.42 -17.65
N ILE A 414 5.29 -15.29 -17.48
CA ILE A 414 4.50 -14.20 -18.05
C ILE A 414 4.95 -12.85 -17.49
N ASP A 415 5.07 -12.74 -16.16
CA ASP A 415 5.51 -11.50 -15.51
C ASP A 415 6.92 -11.11 -15.94
N ALA A 416 7.83 -12.08 -16.07
CA ALA A 416 9.19 -11.85 -16.57
C ALA A 416 9.20 -11.39 -18.03
N LEU A 417 8.32 -11.93 -18.88
CA LEU A 417 8.17 -11.48 -20.26
C LEU A 417 7.70 -10.02 -20.33
N PHE A 418 6.67 -9.65 -19.55
CA PHE A 418 6.19 -8.27 -19.49
C PHE A 418 7.20 -7.32 -18.88
N PHE A 419 7.93 -7.75 -17.83
CA PHE A 419 9.01 -6.96 -17.26
C PHE A 419 10.12 -6.73 -18.27
N ALA A 420 10.54 -7.76 -19.02
CA ALA A 420 11.54 -7.64 -20.08
C ALA A 420 11.07 -6.70 -21.20
N ALA A 421 9.81 -6.81 -21.62
CA ALA A 421 9.20 -5.93 -22.62
C ALA A 421 9.18 -4.46 -22.17
N ASN A 422 8.79 -4.21 -20.93
CA ASN A 422 8.76 -2.85 -20.37
C ASN A 422 10.16 -2.28 -20.10
N SER A 423 11.15 -3.13 -19.81
CA SER A 423 12.53 -2.70 -19.51
C SER A 423 13.20 -1.94 -20.66
N VAL A 424 12.75 -2.16 -21.91
CA VAL A 424 13.24 -1.41 -23.08
C VAL A 424 12.91 0.09 -22.97
N LYS A 425 11.81 0.44 -22.29
CA LYS A 425 11.35 1.83 -22.11
C LYS A 425 11.97 2.53 -20.90
N LEU A 426 13.01 1.97 -20.29
CA LEU A 426 13.65 2.53 -19.11
C LEU A 426 14.14 3.97 -19.35
N PHE A 427 14.73 4.22 -20.52
CA PHE A 427 15.22 5.54 -20.91
C PHE A 427 14.14 6.44 -21.52
N GLU A 428 12.97 5.90 -21.86
CA GLU A 428 11.81 6.63 -22.41
C GLU A 428 10.87 7.14 -21.30
N GLY A 429 11.32 7.13 -20.05
CA GLY A 429 10.57 7.62 -18.90
C GLY A 429 10.44 6.61 -17.76
N GLY A 430 10.67 5.32 -18.02
CA GLY A 430 10.52 4.25 -17.02
C GLY A 430 11.40 4.40 -15.78
N TRP A 431 12.46 5.21 -15.88
CA TRP A 431 13.31 5.61 -14.76
C TRP A 431 12.56 6.41 -13.68
N PHE A 432 11.52 7.17 -14.03
CA PHE A 432 10.86 8.08 -13.10
C PHE A 432 10.20 7.36 -11.89
N PRO A 433 9.25 6.41 -12.10
CA PRO A 433 8.67 5.69 -10.97
C PRO A 433 9.69 4.82 -10.23
N LEU A 434 10.74 4.34 -10.91
CA LEU A 434 11.82 3.59 -10.28
C LEU A 434 12.68 4.45 -9.36
N VAL A 435 12.97 5.70 -9.73
CA VAL A 435 13.69 6.65 -8.86
C VAL A 435 12.86 6.97 -7.62
N LEU A 436 11.55 7.20 -7.79
CA LEU A 436 10.65 7.43 -6.66
C LEU A 436 10.60 6.21 -5.73
N ALA A 437 10.43 5.01 -6.29
CA ALA A 437 10.46 3.76 -5.53
C ALA A 437 11.82 3.54 -4.86
N ALA A 438 12.94 3.80 -5.53
CA ALA A 438 14.28 3.68 -4.96
C ALA A 438 14.47 4.64 -3.78
N ALA A 439 13.97 5.88 -3.88
CA ALA A 439 14.00 6.85 -2.79
C ALA A 439 13.19 6.36 -1.57
N VAL A 440 11.96 5.87 -1.78
CA VAL A 440 11.12 5.33 -0.70
C VAL A 440 11.75 4.08 -0.08
N ALA A 441 12.22 3.13 -0.90
CA ALA A 441 12.91 1.93 -0.43
C ALA A 441 14.16 2.30 0.38
N PHE A 442 14.93 3.29 -0.08
CA PHE A 442 16.11 3.78 0.63
C PHE A 442 15.76 4.37 2.01
N LEU A 443 14.67 5.13 2.11
CA LEU A 443 14.17 5.64 3.39
C LEU A 443 13.74 4.50 4.32
N MET A 444 12.98 3.52 3.82
CA MET A 444 12.55 2.35 4.61
C MET A 444 13.75 1.53 5.12
N LEU A 445 14.71 1.24 4.25
CA LEU A 445 15.92 0.50 4.63
C LEU A 445 16.78 1.28 5.62
N THR A 446 16.87 2.61 5.46
CA THR A 446 17.58 3.48 6.42
C THR A 446 16.91 3.50 7.77
N TRP A 447 15.59 3.62 7.82
CA TRP A 447 14.82 3.55 9.06
C TRP A 447 15.00 2.21 9.78
N MET A 448 14.86 1.10 9.05
CA MET A 448 15.01 -0.24 9.60
C MET A 448 16.42 -0.47 10.17
N LYS A 449 17.47 -0.13 9.41
CA LYS A 449 18.85 -0.29 9.87
C LYS A 449 19.15 0.64 11.05
N GLY A 450 18.62 1.87 11.04
CA GLY A 450 18.83 2.85 12.10
C GLY A 450 18.19 2.41 13.42
N ASN A 451 16.96 1.89 13.38
CA ASN A 451 16.32 1.32 14.56
C ASN A 451 17.08 0.11 15.11
N HIS A 452 17.66 -0.74 14.24
CA HIS A 452 18.47 -1.86 14.69
C HIS A 452 19.76 -1.42 15.39
N VAL A 453 20.46 -0.41 14.85
CA VAL A 453 21.65 0.16 15.50
C VAL A 453 21.26 0.83 16.83
N LEU A 454 20.16 1.59 16.84
CA LEU A 454 19.65 2.25 18.05
C LEU A 454 19.26 1.24 19.12
N GLU A 455 18.61 0.13 18.76
CA GLU A 455 18.24 -0.91 19.72
C GLU A 455 19.46 -1.63 20.29
N ALA A 456 20.49 -1.90 19.48
CA ALA A 456 21.75 -2.47 19.97
C ALA A 456 22.41 -1.56 21.02
N VAL A 457 22.37 -0.23 20.82
CA VAL A 457 22.87 0.74 21.80
C VAL A 457 21.98 0.76 23.06
N ARG A 458 20.65 0.72 22.91
CA ARG A 458 19.71 0.65 24.04
C ARG A 458 19.92 -0.58 24.90
N GLU A 459 20.16 -1.75 24.31
CA GLU A 459 20.42 -2.99 25.03
C GLU A 459 21.62 -2.84 25.98
N THR A 460 22.69 -2.16 25.55
CA THR A 460 23.86 -1.92 26.42
C THR A 460 23.58 -0.97 27.59
N MET A 461 22.59 -0.08 27.45
CA MET A 461 22.18 0.87 28.50
C MET A 461 21.05 0.34 29.38
N ARG A 462 20.40 -0.77 29.01
CA ARG A 462 19.24 -1.29 29.72
C ARG A 462 19.67 -2.04 30.97
N GLN A 463 19.18 -1.60 32.13
CA GLN A 463 19.49 -2.25 33.40
C GLN A 463 18.58 -3.47 33.63
N PRO A 464 19.12 -4.62 34.08
CA PRO A 464 18.30 -5.76 34.49
C PRO A 464 17.38 -5.40 35.66
N GLU A 465 16.15 -5.93 35.65
CA GLU A 465 15.13 -5.65 36.67
C GLU A 465 15.62 -6.02 38.08
N ALA A 466 16.24 -7.19 38.23
CA ALA A 466 16.80 -7.64 39.51
C ALA A 466 17.86 -6.68 40.08
N THR A 467 18.76 -6.16 39.22
CA THR A 467 19.81 -5.24 39.64
C THR A 467 19.22 -3.89 40.08
N PHE A 468 18.20 -3.40 39.37
CA PHE A 468 17.53 -2.16 39.73
C PHE A 468 16.76 -2.29 41.05
N LEU A 469 16.02 -3.39 41.24
CA LEU A 469 15.30 -3.67 42.47
C LEU A 469 16.24 -3.81 43.68
N ALA A 470 17.38 -4.48 43.52
CA ALA A 470 18.41 -4.55 44.56
C ALA A 470 18.98 -3.16 44.92
N ARG A 471 19.11 -2.26 43.93
CA ARG A 471 19.53 -0.88 44.15
C ARG A 471 18.49 -0.08 44.94
N LEU A 472 17.20 -0.23 44.62
CA LEU A 472 16.12 0.42 45.36
C LEU A 472 16.04 -0.08 46.81
N ALA A 473 16.31 -1.36 47.05
CA ALA A 473 16.32 -1.92 48.40
C ALA A 473 17.48 -1.37 49.26
N SER A 474 18.64 -1.13 48.65
CA SER A 474 19.81 -0.57 49.35
C SER A 474 19.74 0.95 49.53
N HIS A 475 19.12 1.66 48.59
CA HIS A 475 18.99 3.12 48.58
C HIS A 475 17.54 3.50 48.25
N PRO A 476 16.62 3.44 49.24
CA PRO A 476 15.21 3.67 48.99
C PRO A 476 14.94 5.12 48.55
N PRO A 477 14.27 5.35 47.41
CA PRO A 477 13.89 6.68 46.96
C PRO A 477 12.71 7.22 47.79
N VAL A 478 12.47 8.53 47.68
CA VAL A 478 11.26 9.16 48.21
C VAL A 478 10.05 8.68 47.41
N THR A 479 9.03 8.18 48.09
CA THR A 479 7.80 7.71 47.45
C THR A 479 6.81 8.86 47.24
N LEU A 480 6.31 9.01 46.02
CA LEU A 480 5.27 9.95 45.63
C LEU A 480 3.92 9.21 45.51
N PRO A 481 2.80 9.83 45.91
CA PRO A 481 1.48 9.23 45.70
C PRO A 481 1.14 9.11 44.20
N GLY A 482 0.17 8.25 43.87
CA GLY A 482 -0.33 8.10 42.50
C GLY A 482 0.34 6.96 41.71
N THR A 483 0.12 6.94 40.39
CA THR A 483 0.62 5.90 39.49
C THR A 483 1.47 6.48 38.37
N ALA A 484 2.64 5.90 38.11
CA ALA A 484 3.50 6.27 36.98
C ALA A 484 3.59 5.15 35.94
N ALA A 485 3.15 5.43 34.71
CA ALA A 485 3.29 4.53 33.57
C ALA A 485 4.48 4.92 32.68
N PHE A 486 5.51 4.08 32.64
CA PHE A 486 6.66 4.25 31.76
C PHE A 486 6.49 3.44 30.49
N LEU A 487 6.49 4.12 29.34
CA LEU A 487 6.48 3.47 28.04
C LEU A 487 7.87 2.91 27.70
N THR A 488 7.91 1.70 27.19
CA THR A 488 9.14 1.03 26.75
C THR A 488 8.90 0.20 25.49
N ALA A 489 9.91 0.14 24.61
CA ALA A 489 9.88 -0.71 23.42
C ALA A 489 10.22 -2.18 23.74
N ALA A 490 10.80 -2.46 24.90
CA ALA A 490 11.26 -3.80 25.26
C ALA A 490 10.39 -4.46 26.33
N THR A 491 10.23 -5.77 26.18
CA THR A 491 9.47 -6.65 27.06
C THR A 491 10.21 -7.05 28.34
N GLU A 492 11.51 -6.77 28.44
CA GLU A 492 12.35 -7.10 29.59
C GLU A 492 13.25 -5.92 29.94
N GLY A 493 13.67 -5.82 31.21
CA GLY A 493 14.59 -4.79 31.68
C GLY A 493 13.93 -3.44 31.99
N ILE A 494 14.59 -2.62 32.80
CA ILE A 494 14.03 -1.34 33.25
C ILE A 494 14.10 -0.29 32.14
N PRO A 495 13.01 0.46 31.86
CA PRO A 495 13.04 1.55 30.90
C PRO A 495 14.06 2.61 31.30
N MET A 496 14.83 3.11 30.33
CA MET A 496 15.87 4.12 30.60
C MET A 496 15.30 5.39 31.27
N ALA A 497 14.09 5.80 30.88
CA ALA A 497 13.41 6.96 31.47
C ALA A 497 13.17 6.76 32.98
N LEU A 498 12.79 5.55 33.41
CA LEU A 498 12.60 5.22 34.82
C LEU A 498 13.94 5.23 35.58
N GLY A 499 14.95 4.55 35.02
CA GLY A 499 16.28 4.49 35.64
C GLY A 499 16.89 5.88 35.86
N ARG A 500 16.82 6.75 34.83
CA ARG A 500 17.32 8.14 34.89
C ARG A 500 16.51 9.00 35.84
N LEU A 501 15.18 8.85 35.87
CA LEU A 501 14.34 9.59 36.79
C LEU A 501 14.78 9.31 38.23
N VAL A 502 14.88 8.03 38.61
CA VAL A 502 15.29 7.63 39.97
C VAL A 502 16.71 8.09 40.28
N GLU A 503 17.64 7.98 39.33
CA GLU A 503 19.03 8.41 39.54
C GLU A 503 19.15 9.92 39.80
N ARG A 504 18.33 10.73 39.12
CA ARG A 504 18.43 12.21 39.17
C ARG A 504 17.51 12.85 40.21
N SER A 505 16.27 12.40 40.33
CA SER A 505 15.30 12.96 41.28
C SER A 505 15.33 12.27 42.64
N ARG A 506 15.81 11.01 42.69
CA ARG A 506 15.68 10.14 43.88
C ARG A 506 14.23 9.97 44.35
N CYS A 507 13.26 10.12 43.45
CA CYS A 507 11.84 9.95 43.71
C CYS A 507 11.24 8.82 42.85
N LEU A 508 10.18 8.18 43.36
CA LEU A 508 9.48 7.09 42.70
C LEU A 508 8.01 7.07 43.11
N HIS A 509 7.07 6.69 42.24
CA HIS A 509 5.65 6.62 42.59
C HIS A 509 5.31 5.34 43.35
N GLU A 510 4.23 5.34 44.13
CA GLU A 510 3.71 4.17 44.87
C GLU A 510 3.37 2.98 43.96
N ARG A 511 2.92 3.27 42.73
CA ARG A 511 2.54 2.29 41.71
C ARG A 511 3.23 2.60 40.39
N ILE A 512 3.84 1.59 39.78
CA ILE A 512 4.60 1.73 38.54
C ILE A 512 4.08 0.73 37.50
N LEU A 513 3.78 1.23 36.31
CA LEU A 513 3.46 0.42 35.14
C LEU A 513 4.58 0.52 34.11
N LEU A 514 5.10 -0.61 33.66
CA LEU A 514 5.99 -0.69 32.50
C LEU A 514 5.17 -1.12 31.30
N ILE A 515 4.85 -0.18 30.41
CA ILE A 515 3.93 -0.43 29.29
C ILE A 515 4.73 -0.68 28.02
N THR A 516 4.53 -1.84 27.41
CA THR A 516 5.06 -2.19 26.10
C THR A 516 3.91 -2.36 25.12
N VAL A 517 4.00 -1.74 23.95
CA VAL A 517 3.02 -1.93 22.87
C VAL A 517 3.68 -2.73 21.77
N ILE A 518 3.04 -3.85 21.38
CA ILE A 518 3.53 -4.75 20.34
C ILE A 518 2.49 -4.83 19.22
N TYR A 519 2.94 -4.54 18.01
CA TYR A 519 2.19 -4.85 16.79
C TYR A 519 2.46 -6.28 16.35
N GLU A 520 1.40 -7.09 16.28
CA GLU A 520 1.40 -8.47 15.81
C GLU A 520 1.31 -8.56 14.28
N GLU A 521 1.76 -9.69 13.72
CA GLU A 521 1.62 -9.97 12.28
C GLU A 521 0.16 -10.25 11.87
N ALA A 522 -0.74 -10.42 12.85
CA ALA A 522 -2.17 -10.48 12.60
C ALA A 522 -2.73 -9.07 12.32
N PRO A 523 -3.72 -8.90 11.42
CA PRO A 523 -4.29 -7.58 11.14
C PRO A 523 -5.07 -7.00 12.32
N VAL A 524 -5.78 -7.85 13.07
CA VAL A 524 -6.59 -7.46 14.22
C VAL A 524 -6.41 -8.47 15.34
N ILE A 525 -6.26 -7.95 16.56
CA ILE A 525 -6.26 -8.70 17.82
C ILE A 525 -7.61 -8.48 18.54
N PRO A 526 -8.35 -9.57 18.86
CA PRO A 526 -9.59 -9.51 19.64
C PRO A 526 -9.39 -8.79 20.97
N ALA A 527 -10.40 -8.05 21.45
CA ALA A 527 -10.29 -7.23 22.66
C ALA A 527 -9.84 -8.01 23.91
N GLU A 528 -10.24 -9.27 24.01
CA GLU A 528 -9.87 -10.19 25.10
C GLU A 528 -8.38 -10.56 25.08
N GLU A 529 -7.76 -10.59 23.89
CA GLU A 529 -6.34 -10.92 23.69
C GLU A 529 -5.43 -9.68 23.62
N ARG A 530 -6.00 -8.46 23.69
CA ARG A 530 -5.26 -7.19 23.54
C ARG A 530 -4.32 -6.87 24.69
N ALA A 531 -4.60 -7.34 25.89
CA ALA A 531 -3.79 -7.04 27.06
C ALA A 531 -3.23 -8.33 27.65
N GLN A 532 -1.91 -8.41 27.72
CA GLN A 532 -1.20 -9.38 28.53
C GLN A 532 -0.50 -8.62 29.66
N VAL A 533 -0.89 -8.88 30.91
CA VAL A 533 -0.21 -8.30 32.08
C VAL A 533 0.74 -9.35 32.63
N THR A 534 2.03 -9.02 32.66
CA THR A 534 3.06 -9.82 33.33
C THR A 534 3.54 -9.04 34.54
N LEU A 535 3.38 -9.65 35.69
CA LEU A 535 3.84 -9.09 36.94
C LEU A 535 5.38 -9.13 37.00
N VAL A 536 6.04 -7.95 36.98
CA VAL A 536 7.52 -7.82 37.03
C VAL A 536 8.03 -7.90 38.47
N ALA A 537 7.32 -7.26 39.39
CA ALA A 537 7.46 -7.51 40.80
C ALA A 537 6.05 -7.53 41.40
N GLN A 538 5.62 -8.70 41.90
CA GLN A 538 4.64 -8.68 42.98
C GLN A 538 5.32 -7.84 44.03
N GLY A 539 4.65 -6.79 44.51
CA GLY A 539 4.99 -6.25 45.82
C GLY A 539 5.31 -7.46 46.68
N ILE A 540 6.56 -7.54 47.12
CA ILE A 540 7.09 -8.60 47.95
C ILE A 540 6.29 -8.47 49.24
N ARG A 541 5.07 -9.02 49.26
CA ARG A 541 4.07 -8.72 50.29
C ARG A 541 4.49 -9.27 51.65
N LYS A 542 5.63 -9.97 51.72
CA LYS A 542 6.12 -10.63 52.93
C LYS A 542 7.63 -10.61 53.21
N ALA A 543 8.51 -10.02 52.40
CA ALA A 543 9.95 -10.25 52.61
C ALA A 543 10.96 -9.12 52.33
N ILE A 544 10.65 -8.03 51.61
CA ILE A 544 11.64 -6.96 51.41
C ILE A 544 10.96 -5.60 51.56
N SER A 545 10.95 -5.13 52.81
CA SER A 545 10.80 -3.73 53.22
C SER A 545 9.48 -3.02 52.91
N LYS A 546 9.01 -2.19 53.85
CA LYS A 546 7.81 -1.33 53.81
C LYS A 546 7.82 -0.28 52.66
N TYR A 547 8.83 -0.31 51.78
CA TYR A 547 9.20 0.81 50.90
C TYR A 547 9.39 0.41 49.41
N THR A 548 8.94 -0.78 48.99
CA THR A 548 9.03 -1.18 47.56
C THR A 548 7.68 -0.97 46.86
N PRO A 549 7.57 -0.05 45.87
CA PRO A 549 6.32 0.19 45.15
C PRO A 549 5.88 -1.02 44.32
N GLY A 550 4.57 -1.13 44.04
CA GLY A 550 4.05 -2.16 43.14
C GLY A 550 4.52 -1.88 41.71
N MET A 551 5.22 -2.83 41.09
CA MET A 551 5.74 -2.68 39.73
C MET A 551 5.20 -3.78 38.82
N GLU A 552 4.32 -3.40 37.89
CA GLU A 552 3.71 -4.31 36.94
C GLU A 552 4.13 -3.98 35.51
N ARG A 553 4.24 -4.99 34.65
CA ARG A 553 4.49 -4.80 33.23
C ARG A 553 3.27 -5.19 32.44
N VAL A 554 2.83 -4.28 31.58
CA VAL A 554 1.67 -4.47 30.73
C VAL A 554 2.15 -4.52 29.30
N VAL A 555 1.96 -5.65 28.64
CA VAL A 555 2.19 -5.84 27.21
C VAL A 555 0.85 -5.74 26.49
N LEU A 556 0.66 -4.64 25.76
CA LEU A 556 -0.52 -4.42 24.94
C LEU A 556 -0.23 -4.89 23.51
N ARG A 557 -1.09 -5.74 22.97
CA ARG A 557 -0.96 -6.33 21.63
C ARG A 557 -2.03 -5.76 20.71
N TYR A 558 -1.61 -5.27 19.55
CA TYR A 558 -2.48 -4.75 18.49
C TYR A 558 -2.09 -5.40 17.17
N GLY A 559 -3.04 -5.55 16.26
CA GLY A 559 -2.76 -5.99 14.90
C GLY A 559 -2.30 -4.84 14.02
N PHE A 560 -1.66 -5.15 12.88
CA PHE A 560 -1.07 -4.16 11.97
C PHE A 560 -2.10 -3.27 11.21
N MET A 561 -3.40 -3.51 11.39
CA MET A 561 -4.48 -2.65 10.90
C MET A 561 -5.16 -1.87 12.04
N GLN A 562 -4.68 -1.96 13.27
CA GLN A 562 -5.31 -1.31 14.44
C GLN A 562 -4.52 -0.08 14.89
N THR A 563 -5.25 0.96 15.28
CA THR A 563 -4.65 2.09 16.00
C THR A 563 -4.46 1.70 17.46
N ALA A 564 -3.23 1.79 17.95
CA ALA A 564 -2.92 1.42 19.32
C ALA A 564 -3.25 2.59 20.26
N SER A 565 -4.11 2.33 21.25
CA SER A 565 -4.50 3.29 22.28
C SER A 565 -4.16 2.72 23.64
N ILE A 566 -3.12 3.27 24.30
CA ILE A 566 -2.70 2.79 25.62
C ILE A 566 -3.82 2.94 26.65
N PRO A 567 -4.56 4.06 26.73
CA PRO A 567 -5.67 4.18 27.68
C PRO A 567 -6.75 3.11 27.47
N GLU A 568 -7.13 2.82 26.22
CA GLU A 568 -8.09 1.75 25.92
C GLU A 568 -7.54 0.37 26.26
N GLY A 569 -6.27 0.10 25.94
CA GLY A 569 -5.62 -1.17 26.27
C GLY A 569 -5.55 -1.42 27.77
N LEU A 570 -5.25 -0.39 28.56
CA LEU A 570 -5.29 -0.45 30.01
C LEU A 570 -6.70 -0.67 30.56
N GLN A 571 -7.73 -0.03 29.99
CA GLN A 571 -9.12 -0.30 30.36
C GLN A 571 -9.52 -1.75 30.04
N CYS A 572 -9.06 -2.31 28.92
CA CYS A 572 -9.24 -3.73 28.62
C CYS A 572 -8.58 -4.62 29.69
N ALA A 573 -7.36 -4.31 30.11
CA ALA A 573 -6.67 -5.04 31.17
C ALA A 573 -7.45 -5.04 32.49
N VAL A 574 -8.02 -3.88 32.87
CA VAL A 574 -8.87 -3.76 34.07
C VAL A 574 -10.17 -4.55 33.93
N LYS A 575 -10.87 -4.43 32.81
CA LYS A 575 -12.13 -5.17 32.55
C LYS A 575 -11.94 -6.68 32.55
N SER A 576 -10.78 -7.16 32.08
CA SER A 576 -10.42 -8.59 32.10
C SER A 576 -9.89 -9.06 33.47
N GLY A 577 -9.83 -8.18 34.48
CA GLY A 577 -9.34 -8.51 35.82
C GLY A 577 -7.82 -8.72 35.91
N LEU A 578 -7.07 -8.35 34.87
CA LEU A 578 -5.61 -8.51 34.81
C LEU A 578 -4.86 -7.36 35.51
N LEU A 579 -5.48 -6.19 35.63
CA LEU A 579 -4.92 -5.01 36.28
C LEU A 579 -5.95 -4.45 37.29
N PRO A 580 -5.56 -4.14 38.54
CA PRO A 580 -6.48 -3.50 39.48
C PRO A 580 -6.91 -2.10 39.00
N PRO A 581 -8.20 -1.70 39.19
CA PRO A 581 -8.69 -0.40 38.73
C PRO A 581 -7.93 0.81 39.30
N GLU A 582 -7.40 0.66 40.52
CA GLU A 582 -6.66 1.70 41.23
C GLU A 582 -5.42 2.18 40.46
N TYR A 583 -4.79 1.35 39.61
CA TYR A 583 -3.66 1.76 38.77
C TYR A 583 -4.02 2.80 37.70
N LEU A 584 -5.31 2.98 37.40
CA LEU A 584 -5.78 4.02 36.48
C LEU A 584 -6.16 5.32 37.19
N GLU A 585 -6.17 5.31 38.53
CA GLU A 585 -6.42 6.50 39.33
C GLU A 585 -5.11 7.30 39.49
N ASP A 586 -5.18 8.61 39.23
CA ASP A 586 -4.03 9.53 39.31
C ASP A 586 -2.80 9.05 38.50
N LEU A 587 -3.05 8.68 37.25
CA LEU A 587 -2.04 8.11 36.35
C LEU A 587 -1.29 9.19 35.57
N THR A 588 0.04 9.17 35.65
CA THR A 588 0.96 9.98 34.85
C THR A 588 1.77 9.09 33.91
N TYR A 589 1.80 9.43 32.62
CA TYR A 589 2.57 8.74 31.58
C TYR A 589 3.94 9.37 31.39
N PHE A 590 4.99 8.59 31.62
CA PHE A 590 6.37 8.94 31.32
C PHE A 590 6.78 8.34 29.99
N VAL A 591 7.11 9.22 29.04
CA VAL A 591 7.51 8.85 27.68
C VAL A 591 8.98 9.21 27.50
N GLY A 592 9.80 8.22 27.14
CA GLY A 592 11.18 8.48 26.73
C GLY A 592 11.22 9.19 25.39
N HIS A 593 11.91 10.32 25.31
CA HIS A 593 12.23 10.99 24.05
C HIS A 593 13.73 10.86 23.77
N GLU A 594 14.09 10.30 22.63
CA GLU A 594 15.48 10.05 22.27
C GLU A 594 15.93 11.00 21.16
N VAL A 595 16.96 11.80 21.47
CA VAL A 595 17.66 12.61 20.49
C VAL A 595 18.84 11.80 19.98
N VAL A 596 18.77 11.39 18.72
CA VAL A 596 19.81 10.59 18.07
C VAL A 596 20.90 11.52 17.55
N ILE A 597 22.13 11.31 18.01
CA ILE A 597 23.33 12.05 17.60
C ILE A 597 24.19 11.14 16.71
N PRO A 598 24.40 11.48 15.43
CA PRO A 598 25.31 10.73 14.56
C PRO A 598 26.74 10.75 15.11
N SER A 599 27.40 9.59 15.17
CA SER A 599 28.76 9.46 15.68
C SER A 599 29.61 8.54 14.81
N ALA A 600 30.93 8.59 14.96
CA ALA A 600 31.84 7.71 14.20
C ALA A 600 31.80 6.22 14.64
N ARG A 601 30.81 5.83 15.45
CA ARG A 601 30.65 4.44 15.90
C ARG A 601 30.31 3.52 14.73
N PRO A 602 30.83 2.28 14.72
CA PRO A 602 30.55 1.32 13.66
C PRO A 602 29.08 0.86 13.72
N GLY A 603 28.40 0.89 12.57
CA GLY A 603 27.03 0.36 12.45
C GLY A 603 26.27 0.89 11.23
N MET A 604 26.54 2.13 10.83
CA MET A 604 25.95 2.80 9.67
C MET A 604 26.88 3.95 9.20
N ALA A 605 26.89 4.27 7.91
CA ALA A 605 27.66 5.42 7.41
C ALA A 605 27.12 6.75 7.98
N LEU A 606 28.02 7.69 8.29
CA LEU A 606 27.68 8.98 8.94
C LEU A 606 26.57 9.76 8.24
N TRP A 607 26.60 9.85 6.91
CA TRP A 607 25.58 10.56 6.14
C TRP A 607 24.19 9.88 6.25
N ARG A 608 24.17 8.54 6.33
CA ARG A 608 22.94 7.75 6.49
C ARG A 608 22.42 7.81 7.94
N GLN A 609 23.32 7.90 8.93
CA GLN A 609 22.93 8.20 10.31
C GLN A 609 22.31 9.60 10.42
N GLY A 610 22.87 10.60 9.73
CA GLY A 610 22.31 11.95 9.65
C GLY A 610 20.88 11.96 9.08
N LEU A 611 20.64 11.19 8.02
CA LEU A 611 19.30 10.99 7.48
C LEU A 611 18.36 10.29 8.47
N PHE A 612 18.83 9.23 9.14
CA PHE A 612 18.04 8.54 10.17
C PHE A 612 17.68 9.48 11.33
N ALA A 613 18.63 10.27 11.82
CA ALA A 613 18.41 11.27 12.87
C ALA A 613 17.39 12.34 12.42
N PHE A 614 17.48 12.81 11.17
CA PHE A 614 16.50 13.71 10.58
C PHE A 614 15.10 13.07 10.53
N MET A 615 14.99 11.83 10.06
CA MET A 615 13.70 11.09 10.02
C MET A 615 13.13 10.91 11.42
N LYS A 616 13.95 10.53 12.40
CA LYS A 616 13.54 10.32 13.80
C LYS A 616 13.04 11.61 14.45
N ARG A 617 13.69 12.74 14.16
CA ARG A 617 13.31 14.07 14.65
C ARG A 617 11.97 14.56 14.09
N ASN A 618 11.66 14.19 12.84
CA ASN A 618 10.40 14.55 12.18
C ASN A 618 9.28 13.51 12.39
N ALA A 619 9.56 12.40 13.06
CA ALA A 619 8.57 11.38 13.37
C ALA A 619 7.55 11.91 14.40
N GLU A 620 6.30 11.48 14.28
CA GLU A 620 5.25 11.85 15.23
C GLU A 620 5.60 11.36 16.64
N ARG A 621 5.34 12.21 17.63
CA ARG A 621 5.67 11.93 19.03
C ARG A 621 4.89 10.73 19.56
N THR A 622 5.56 9.88 20.32
CA THR A 622 5.03 8.64 20.91
C THR A 622 3.74 8.85 21.69
N GLY A 623 3.60 9.98 22.41
CA GLY A 623 2.38 10.28 23.15
C GLY A 623 1.15 10.49 22.27
N ALA A 624 1.31 11.18 21.14
CA ALA A 624 0.22 11.36 20.16
C ALA A 624 -0.10 10.04 19.44
N HIS A 625 0.94 9.28 19.06
CA HIS A 625 0.78 8.00 18.37
C HIS A 625 -0.03 6.96 19.15
N PHE A 626 0.14 6.91 20.48
CA PHE A 626 -0.58 5.97 21.36
C PHE A 626 -1.80 6.56 22.06
N CYS A 627 -2.32 7.68 21.56
CA CYS A 627 -3.52 8.36 22.07
C CYS A 627 -3.45 8.72 23.57
N LEU A 628 -2.28 9.12 24.07
CA LEU A 628 -2.12 9.49 25.48
C LEU A 628 -2.80 10.84 25.78
N PRO A 629 -3.46 11.00 26.95
CA PRO A 629 -4.06 12.27 27.36
C PRO A 629 -3.00 13.34 27.60
N THR A 630 -3.08 14.48 26.89
CA THR A 630 -2.03 15.51 26.86
C THR A 630 -1.66 16.09 28.23
N ARG A 631 -2.61 16.18 29.16
CA ARG A 631 -2.37 16.72 30.52
C ARG A 631 -1.67 15.73 31.46
N GLN A 632 -1.54 14.47 31.07
CA GLN A 632 -0.96 13.39 31.88
C GLN A 632 0.41 12.95 31.37
N ILE A 633 1.01 13.63 30.39
CA ILE A 633 2.27 13.20 29.76
C ILE A 633 3.45 14.00 30.30
N VAL A 634 4.51 13.28 30.67
CA VAL A 634 5.84 13.82 30.97
C VAL A 634 6.85 13.19 30.01
N GLU A 635 7.56 14.01 29.24
CA GLU A 635 8.62 13.55 28.34
C GLU A 635 9.99 13.61 29.03
N VAL A 636 10.73 12.50 29.03
CA VAL A 636 12.09 12.40 29.57
C VAL A 636 13.08 12.28 28.42
N GLY A 637 13.79 13.36 28.14
CA GLY A 637 14.78 13.46 27.07
C GLY A 637 16.05 12.65 27.38
N THR A 638 16.57 11.96 26.37
CA THR A 638 17.83 11.23 26.41
C THR A 638 18.58 11.39 25.10
N GLU A 639 19.81 11.88 25.16
CA GLU A 639 20.72 11.89 24.01
C GLU A 639 21.38 10.51 23.86
N ILE A 640 21.41 9.99 22.63
CA ILE A 640 22.01 8.70 22.28
C ILE A 640 22.89 8.89 21.05
N GLU A 641 24.17 8.53 21.19
CA GLU A 641 25.11 8.44 20.08
C GLU A 641 25.00 7.10 19.37
N ILE A 642 24.82 7.11 18.04
CA ILE A 642 24.72 5.91 17.19
C ILE A 642 25.83 5.79 16.15
#